data_AF-A0A973E8L6-F1
#
_entry.id   AF-A0A973E8L6-F1
#
_cell.length_a   1.000
_cell.length_b   1.000
_cell.length_c   1.000
_cell.angle_alpha   90.00
_cell.angle_beta   90.00
_cell.angle_gamma   90.00
#
_symmetry.space_group_name_H-M   'P 1'
#
loop_
_entity.id
_entity.type
_entity.pdbx_description
1 polymer ?
#
loop_
_entity_poly.entity_id
_entity_poly.type
_entity_poly.pdbx_seq_one_letter_code
_entity_poly.pdbx_strand_id
1 'polypeptide(L)'
;MLLATDLDGTFLGGDSEARLSLYQTIAAHPDIELAYISGRSLEAILPLLSDPTLPQPDYIVADVGASLYLGDSLQPIQPLQNEIDSRWPGESRIASAMQRFPDVVRQDEPQLRRCSYYCPPERATDEALVALARELDCEMLYSAERYLDFLPKGVNKGSSLRKLVEWLGIDEEEVLVAGDTMNDLAMLTAGFKSVCVGGSEPKLLERTQNQTRVMHAENTGCAGIIEAFAHFGFLGAHGVAAENRRDDTQTGKAELVMVYHRLPYEEYRVDGKIQRRRPTSPNGIIPTLLSFFADQRGSWIAWSIYEEEDEEKFVTHTSVDAKQYPLLTAARVPLTKVQVDTFYKRFSKEAFWPTLHTFWERAHFREDDWEVYCEVNRAFAERTAEEAAEGALIWIHDYNLWMVPAYLREMRPDLRIAFFHHTYFPSADVFNVLPWRREIIGSLLQCDYVAFHIPRQVENFVDVARGVVPLTTLSRQGCAPRFLTYGCAVGLETMTTAVDTGSRVVRLGAHPVGLDLNRIRNALDQEGASSRMAELRQEFEGVKLILSVERLDYTKGILEKLQAYELLLDENPELRGKVTLVSICVPAAREMTIYNELQTQIEQTIGHINGRFADVGWTPVQFYFRGFPFEEVVAWYAMADVMWITPLRDGLNLVAKEFAATQGMTQGCGVLVLSEFAGAAAELKGAILTNPHDLHDLARTCYLALNLPRAEAEARLRQLNDIVSYNDIRRWGDEFIAAIQGQEPEGTESPANPTTDLV
;
A
#
# COMPACT_ATOMS: atom_id res chain seq x y z
N MET A 1 15.48 -31.39 3.70
CA MET A 1 15.55 -31.46 5.18
C MET A 1 14.26 -30.91 5.77
N LEU A 2 13.86 -31.37 6.96
CA LEU A 2 12.68 -30.85 7.66
C LEU A 2 13.11 -30.02 8.87
N LEU A 3 12.75 -28.74 8.92
CA LEU A 3 12.82 -27.91 10.12
C LEU A 3 11.48 -27.98 10.86
N ALA A 4 11.45 -28.70 11.99
CA ALA A 4 10.30 -28.82 12.86
C ALA A 4 10.49 -27.94 14.11
N THR A 5 9.71 -26.87 14.25
CA THR A 5 9.99 -25.85 15.26
C THR A 5 8.75 -25.47 16.05
N ASP A 6 8.92 -25.25 17.36
CA ASP A 6 7.93 -24.50 18.13
C ASP A 6 7.91 -23.03 17.67
N LEU A 7 6.77 -22.37 17.90
CA LEU A 7 6.56 -20.99 17.50
C LEU A 7 6.99 -20.00 18.59
N ASP A 8 6.53 -20.21 19.82
CA ASP A 8 6.63 -19.23 20.89
C ASP A 8 8.02 -19.29 21.53
N GLY A 9 8.72 -18.16 21.65
CA GLY A 9 10.10 -18.14 22.19
C GLY A 9 11.17 -18.78 21.28
N THR A 10 10.76 -19.58 20.30
CA THR A 10 11.61 -20.27 19.34
C THR A 10 11.55 -19.63 17.94
N PHE A 11 10.59 -20.00 17.07
CA PHE A 11 10.55 -19.51 15.67
C PHE A 11 10.04 -18.07 15.52
N LEU A 12 9.27 -17.57 16.48
CA LEU A 12 8.84 -16.17 16.56
C LEU A 12 9.70 -15.37 17.55
N GLY A 13 10.61 -16.05 18.25
CA GLY A 13 11.48 -15.48 19.28
C GLY A 13 12.82 -14.98 18.75
N GLY A 14 13.58 -14.30 19.62
CA GLY A 14 14.84 -13.65 19.27
C GLY A 14 14.65 -12.23 18.72
N ASP A 15 15.76 -11.59 18.34
CA ASP A 15 15.73 -10.26 17.75
C ASP A 15 15.22 -10.26 16.29
N SER A 16 14.85 -9.09 15.78
CA SER A 16 14.28 -8.94 14.44
C SER A 16 15.26 -9.28 13.31
N GLU A 17 16.56 -9.11 13.52
CA GLU A 17 17.60 -9.36 12.52
C GLU A 17 17.80 -10.87 12.34
N ALA A 18 17.88 -11.61 13.44
CA ALA A 18 17.96 -13.06 13.44
C ALA A 18 16.72 -13.74 12.86
N ARG A 19 15.52 -13.20 13.14
CA ARG A 19 14.26 -13.70 12.55
C ARG A 19 14.27 -13.54 11.03
N LEU A 20 14.59 -12.32 10.56
CA LEU A 20 14.69 -12.05 9.13
C LEU A 20 15.72 -12.96 8.45
N SER A 21 16.90 -13.13 9.06
CA SER A 21 17.95 -14.02 8.55
C SER A 21 17.45 -15.45 8.40
N LEU A 22 16.83 -16.04 9.43
CA LEU A 22 16.33 -17.41 9.34
C LEU A 22 15.24 -17.55 8.26
N TYR A 23 14.33 -16.58 8.18
CA TYR A 23 13.23 -16.61 7.22
C TYR A 23 13.74 -16.50 5.78
N GLN A 24 14.73 -15.64 5.55
CA GLN A 24 15.43 -15.55 4.27
C GLN A 24 16.16 -16.85 3.93
N THR A 25 16.87 -17.47 4.88
CA THR A 25 17.54 -18.75 4.66
C THR A 25 16.55 -19.83 4.25
N ILE A 26 15.38 -19.90 4.90
CA ILE A 26 14.30 -20.85 4.53
C ILE A 26 13.80 -20.55 3.11
N ALA A 27 13.51 -19.29 2.79
CA ALA A 27 13.03 -18.90 1.47
C ALA A 27 14.06 -19.14 0.34
N ALA A 28 15.36 -18.98 0.64
CA ALA A 28 16.45 -19.19 -0.31
C ALA A 28 16.75 -20.67 -0.58
N HIS A 29 16.32 -21.56 0.31
CA HIS A 29 16.58 -23.00 0.24
C HIS A 29 15.26 -23.78 0.18
N PRO A 30 14.66 -23.97 -1.02
CA PRO A 30 13.39 -24.69 -1.18
C PRO A 30 13.46 -26.17 -0.77
N ASP A 31 14.66 -26.71 -0.55
CA ASP A 31 14.86 -28.07 -0.02
C ASP A 31 14.64 -28.15 1.52
N ILE A 32 14.38 -27.01 2.18
CA ILE A 32 13.97 -26.95 3.58
C ILE A 32 12.45 -26.95 3.65
N GLU A 33 11.88 -28.08 4.06
CA GLU A 33 10.48 -28.15 4.45
C GLU A 33 10.32 -27.61 5.88
N LEU A 34 9.26 -26.83 6.13
CA LEU A 34 9.00 -26.18 7.42
C LEU A 34 7.74 -26.77 8.07
N ALA A 35 7.90 -27.24 9.31
CA ALA A 35 6.79 -27.73 10.12
C ALA A 35 6.64 -26.90 11.41
N TYR A 36 5.48 -26.28 11.58
CA TYR A 36 5.11 -25.60 12.84
C TYR A 36 4.60 -26.64 13.83
N ILE A 37 5.32 -26.86 14.94
CA ILE A 37 4.98 -27.82 15.98
C ILE A 37 4.54 -27.06 17.24
N SER A 38 3.26 -26.67 17.28
CA SER A 38 2.77 -25.72 18.27
C SER A 38 1.83 -26.34 19.31
N GLY A 39 1.84 -25.75 20.51
CA GLY A 39 0.77 -25.96 21.50
C GLY A 39 -0.52 -25.21 21.16
N ARG A 40 -0.52 -24.29 20.18
CA ARG A 40 -1.70 -23.51 19.77
C ARG A 40 -2.71 -24.38 19.01
N SER A 41 -3.99 -24.00 19.05
CA SER A 41 -4.99 -24.54 18.12
C SER A 41 -4.74 -24.01 16.71
N LEU A 42 -5.33 -24.65 15.69
CA LEU A 42 -5.21 -24.17 14.32
C LEU A 42 -5.73 -22.72 14.21
N GLU A 43 -6.85 -22.40 14.84
CA GLU A 43 -7.46 -21.06 14.84
C GLU A 43 -6.51 -19.99 15.41
N ALA A 44 -5.66 -20.33 16.38
CA ALA A 44 -4.66 -19.43 16.93
C ALA A 44 -3.37 -19.32 16.08
N ILE A 45 -3.19 -20.22 15.11
CA ILE A 45 -2.09 -20.20 14.13
C ILE A 45 -2.51 -19.42 12.87
N LEU A 46 -3.79 -19.49 12.44
CA LEU A 46 -4.28 -18.83 11.22
C LEU A 46 -3.90 -17.33 11.06
N PRO A 47 -3.94 -16.49 12.12
CA PRO A 47 -3.53 -15.11 12.00
C PRO A 47 -2.04 -14.95 11.67
N LEU A 48 -1.19 -15.87 12.13
CA LEU A 48 0.25 -15.87 11.82
C LEU A 48 0.49 -16.20 10.35
N LEU A 49 -0.27 -17.15 9.79
CA LEU A 49 -0.18 -17.49 8.36
C LEU A 49 -0.62 -16.35 7.44
N SER A 50 -1.27 -15.32 7.98
CA SER A 50 -1.66 -14.12 7.24
C SER A 50 -0.58 -13.03 7.24
N ASP A 51 0.54 -13.23 7.95
CA ASP A 51 1.68 -12.33 7.96
C ASP A 51 2.61 -12.65 6.77
N PRO A 52 2.74 -11.77 5.77
CA PRO A 52 3.55 -12.04 4.58
C PRO A 52 5.07 -12.09 4.88
N THR A 53 5.50 -11.75 6.09
CA THR A 53 6.90 -11.81 6.51
C THR A 53 7.28 -13.15 7.16
N LEU A 54 6.29 -13.97 7.53
CA LEU A 54 6.52 -15.30 8.09
C LEU A 54 6.59 -16.34 6.96
N PRO A 55 7.62 -17.20 6.92
CA PRO A 55 7.67 -18.31 5.98
C PRO A 55 6.45 -19.21 6.16
N GLN A 56 5.74 -19.47 5.06
CA GLN A 56 4.60 -20.37 5.08
C GLN A 56 5.09 -21.80 5.40
N PRO A 57 4.52 -22.48 6.40
CA PRO A 57 4.90 -23.85 6.71
C PRO A 57 4.33 -24.81 5.66
N ASP A 58 5.04 -25.91 5.40
CA ASP A 58 4.53 -27.05 4.64
C ASP A 58 3.60 -27.91 5.49
N TYR A 59 3.84 -27.97 6.81
CA TYR A 59 3.07 -28.78 7.75
C TYR A 59 2.77 -28.05 9.04
N ILE A 60 1.60 -28.32 9.62
CA ILE A 60 1.20 -27.76 10.92
C ILE A 60 0.80 -28.90 11.83
N VAL A 61 1.47 -28.99 12.98
CA VAL A 61 1.10 -29.83 14.11
C VAL A 61 0.58 -28.91 15.22
N ALA A 62 -0.74 -28.91 15.41
CA ALA A 62 -1.45 -28.07 16.36
C ALA A 62 -1.98 -28.88 17.54
N ASP A 63 -2.63 -28.20 18.48
CA ASP A 63 -3.29 -28.80 19.65
C ASP A 63 -2.35 -29.69 20.48
N VAL A 64 -1.09 -29.27 20.66
CA VAL A 64 -0.06 -30.04 21.38
C VAL A 64 0.22 -31.41 20.73
N GLY A 65 0.00 -31.51 19.41
CA GLY A 65 0.19 -32.75 18.64
C GLY A 65 -1.09 -33.50 18.28
N ALA A 66 -2.27 -33.04 18.72
CA ALA A 66 -3.53 -33.75 18.48
C ALA A 66 -4.14 -33.51 17.09
N SER A 67 -3.62 -32.53 16.34
CA SER A 67 -4.11 -32.20 15.01
C SER A 67 -2.94 -31.97 14.04
N LEU A 68 -3.03 -32.54 12.82
CA LEU A 68 -2.00 -32.42 11.79
C LEU A 68 -2.61 -31.96 10.46
N TYR A 69 -2.02 -30.95 9.85
CA TYR A 69 -2.51 -30.31 8.62
C TYR A 69 -1.39 -30.10 7.60
N LEU A 70 -1.77 -30.11 6.32
CA LEU A 70 -0.97 -29.51 5.25
C LEU A 70 -1.01 -27.98 5.41
N GLY A 71 0.12 -27.31 5.30
CA GLY A 71 0.22 -25.87 5.56
C GLY A 71 -0.29 -24.97 4.42
N ASP A 72 -0.31 -25.48 3.19
CA ASP A 72 -0.81 -24.77 2.01
C ASP A 72 -2.36 -24.69 1.96
N SER A 73 -3.00 -25.82 2.24
CA SER A 73 -4.42 -26.08 2.03
C SER A 73 -5.19 -26.19 3.33
N LEU A 74 -4.47 -26.28 4.46
CA LEU A 74 -5.01 -26.47 5.81
C LEU A 74 -5.89 -27.72 5.92
N GLN A 75 -5.71 -28.68 5.01
CA GLN A 75 -6.43 -29.94 5.04
C GLN A 75 -5.79 -30.87 6.07
N PRO A 76 -6.59 -31.59 6.88
CA PRO A 76 -6.06 -32.58 7.80
C PRO A 76 -5.31 -33.69 7.07
N ILE A 77 -4.17 -34.12 7.62
CA ILE A 77 -3.43 -35.28 7.12
C ILE A 77 -4.18 -36.55 7.57
N GLN A 78 -5.18 -36.94 6.77
CA GLN A 78 -6.22 -37.89 7.18
C GLN A 78 -5.70 -39.22 7.75
N PRO A 79 -4.65 -39.88 7.20
CA PRO A 79 -4.14 -41.13 7.78
C PRO A 79 -3.66 -40.97 9.22
N LEU A 80 -2.94 -39.88 9.50
CA LEU A 80 -2.42 -39.57 10.83
C LEU A 80 -3.54 -39.13 11.77
N GLN A 81 -4.47 -38.31 11.25
CA GLN A 81 -5.60 -37.81 12.02
C GLN A 81 -6.54 -38.94 12.48
N ASN A 82 -6.82 -39.92 11.62
CA ASN A 82 -7.66 -41.08 11.93
C ASN A 82 -7.10 -41.91 13.11
N GLU A 83 -5.78 -42.05 13.18
CA GLU A 83 -5.15 -42.80 14.27
C GLU A 83 -5.31 -42.07 15.61
N ILE A 84 -5.19 -40.74 15.60
CA ILE A 84 -5.42 -39.90 16.78
C ILE A 84 -6.88 -39.97 17.22
N ASP A 85 -7.82 -39.86 16.26
CA ASP A 85 -9.26 -39.95 16.51
C ASP A 85 -9.66 -41.28 17.16
N SER A 86 -9.04 -42.39 16.74
CA SER A 86 -9.31 -43.71 17.32
C SER A 86 -8.95 -43.84 18.80
N ARG A 87 -8.10 -42.94 19.32
CA ARG A 87 -7.61 -42.92 20.70
C ARG A 87 -8.24 -41.83 21.55
N TRP A 88 -9.06 -40.96 20.97
CA TRP A 88 -9.66 -39.85 21.69
C TRP A 88 -10.97 -40.28 22.38
N PRO A 89 -11.06 -40.22 23.72
CA PRO A 89 -12.26 -40.65 24.44
C PRO A 89 -13.44 -39.66 24.36
N GLY A 90 -13.23 -38.51 23.70
CA GLY A 90 -14.24 -37.49 23.48
C GLY A 90 -14.27 -36.40 24.57
N GLU A 91 -14.47 -35.17 24.14
CA GLU A 91 -14.50 -33.97 24.99
C GLU A 91 -15.55 -34.06 26.10
N SER A 92 -16.77 -34.46 25.77
CA SER A 92 -17.88 -34.54 26.74
C SER A 92 -17.57 -35.48 27.90
N ARG A 93 -16.82 -36.55 27.66
CA ARG A 93 -16.46 -37.54 28.68
C ARG A 93 -15.43 -36.95 29.65
N ILE A 94 -14.45 -36.23 29.13
CA ILE A 94 -13.43 -35.54 29.94
C ILE A 94 -14.07 -34.39 30.73
N ALA A 95 -14.85 -33.53 30.06
CA ALA A 95 -15.53 -32.40 30.70
C ALA A 95 -16.46 -32.84 31.83
N SER A 96 -17.22 -33.94 31.64
CA SER A 96 -18.08 -34.50 32.68
C SER A 96 -17.29 -35.01 33.88
N ALA A 97 -16.15 -35.67 33.65
CA ALA A 97 -15.32 -36.19 34.72
C ALA A 97 -14.58 -35.08 35.50
N MET A 98 -14.19 -34.02 34.81
CA MET A 98 -13.50 -32.86 35.38
C MET A 98 -14.39 -31.99 36.30
N GLN A 99 -15.72 -32.14 36.26
CA GLN A 99 -16.64 -31.48 37.22
C GLN A 99 -16.33 -31.82 38.69
N ARG A 100 -15.62 -32.93 38.97
CA ARG A 100 -15.18 -33.32 40.31
C ARG A 100 -14.04 -32.45 40.85
N PHE A 101 -13.45 -31.60 40.01
CA PHE A 101 -12.32 -30.73 40.33
C PHE A 101 -12.68 -29.26 40.05
N PRO A 102 -13.52 -28.62 40.89
CA PRO A 102 -14.06 -27.28 40.62
C PRO A 102 -12.99 -26.18 40.55
N ASP A 103 -11.84 -26.40 41.19
CA ASP A 103 -10.71 -25.46 41.20
C ASP A 103 -9.83 -25.54 39.93
N VAL A 104 -10.12 -26.50 39.03
CA VAL A 104 -9.43 -26.68 37.75
C VAL A 104 -10.38 -26.20 36.64
N VAL A 105 -10.17 -24.98 36.18
CA VAL A 105 -11.13 -24.25 35.33
C VAL A 105 -10.85 -24.51 33.86
N ARG A 106 -11.84 -24.93 33.09
CA ARG A 106 -11.69 -25.16 31.65
C ARG A 106 -11.38 -23.86 30.89
N GLN A 107 -10.49 -23.91 29.91
CA GLN A 107 -10.22 -22.78 29.01
C GLN A 107 -11.35 -22.60 28.00
N ASP A 108 -11.66 -21.33 27.69
CA ASP A 108 -12.69 -20.92 26.74
C ASP A 108 -12.07 -20.63 25.36
N GLU A 109 -11.49 -21.67 24.76
CA GLU A 109 -10.85 -21.62 23.44
C GLU A 109 -11.26 -22.82 22.60
N PRO A 110 -11.36 -22.70 21.26
CA PRO A 110 -11.53 -23.84 20.36
C PRO A 110 -10.40 -24.86 20.55
N GLN A 111 -10.77 -26.12 20.78
CA GLN A 111 -9.83 -27.21 21.07
C GLN A 111 -10.27 -28.45 20.29
N LEU A 112 -9.37 -29.04 19.51
CA LEU A 112 -9.65 -30.26 18.74
C LEU A 112 -8.86 -31.43 19.29
N ARG A 113 -9.57 -32.47 19.76
CA ARG A 113 -8.99 -33.62 20.48
C ARG A 113 -8.07 -33.22 21.65
N ARG A 114 -8.39 -32.11 22.31
CA ARG A 114 -7.71 -31.60 23.49
C ARG A 114 -8.74 -31.07 24.48
N CYS A 115 -8.46 -31.20 25.77
CA CYS A 115 -9.18 -30.48 26.82
C CYS A 115 -8.18 -29.82 27.77
N SER A 116 -8.09 -28.49 27.68
CA SER A 116 -7.17 -27.65 28.43
C SER A 116 -7.87 -26.97 29.60
N TYR A 117 -7.19 -26.95 30.74
CA TYR A 117 -7.66 -26.36 31.98
C TYR A 117 -6.58 -25.48 32.61
N TYR A 118 -7.00 -24.40 33.27
CA TYR A 118 -6.18 -23.66 34.22
C TYR A 118 -6.05 -24.50 35.50
N CYS A 119 -4.83 -24.93 35.80
CA CYS A 119 -4.51 -25.79 36.92
C CYS A 119 -3.30 -25.22 37.69
N PRO A 120 -3.45 -24.91 38.98
CA PRO A 120 -2.34 -24.40 39.78
C PRO A 120 -1.28 -25.51 40.03
N PRO A 121 0.02 -25.18 40.19
CA PRO A 121 1.11 -26.15 40.27
C PRO A 121 0.92 -27.24 41.32
N GLU A 122 0.30 -26.92 42.46
CA GLU A 122 0.07 -27.85 43.56
C GLU A 122 -0.92 -28.97 43.18
N ARG A 123 -1.78 -28.73 42.17
CA ARG A 123 -2.78 -29.67 41.69
C ARG A 123 -2.28 -30.51 40.51
N ALA A 124 -1.25 -30.06 39.79
CA ALA A 124 -0.74 -30.75 38.60
C ALA A 124 -0.26 -32.19 38.87
N THR A 125 0.18 -32.47 40.10
CA THR A 125 0.66 -33.79 40.53
C THR A 125 -0.34 -34.54 41.42
N ASP A 126 -1.60 -34.09 41.51
CA ASP A 126 -2.63 -34.76 42.30
C ASP A 126 -2.89 -36.18 41.76
N GLU A 127 -2.72 -37.19 42.62
CA GLU A 127 -2.98 -38.59 42.29
C GLU A 127 -4.39 -38.83 41.74
N ALA A 128 -5.38 -38.03 42.15
CA ALA A 128 -6.74 -38.14 41.65
C ALA A 128 -6.87 -37.71 40.18
N LEU A 129 -6.16 -36.67 39.75
CA LEU A 129 -6.13 -36.23 38.35
C LEU A 129 -5.36 -37.23 37.48
N VAL A 130 -4.24 -37.76 38.00
CA VAL A 130 -3.47 -38.82 37.33
C VAL A 130 -4.29 -40.11 37.18
N ALA A 131 -5.04 -40.49 38.23
CA ALA A 131 -5.94 -41.63 38.19
C ALA A 131 -7.08 -41.43 37.18
N LEU A 132 -7.61 -40.21 37.10
CA LEU A 132 -8.64 -39.86 36.11
C LEU A 132 -8.11 -40.01 34.68
N ALA A 133 -6.92 -39.49 34.38
CA ALA A 133 -6.32 -39.63 33.06
C ALA A 133 -6.19 -41.11 32.66
N ARG A 134 -5.79 -41.97 33.60
CA ARG A 134 -5.73 -43.44 33.39
C ARG A 134 -7.11 -44.07 33.19
N GLU A 135 -8.13 -43.64 33.93
CA GLU A 135 -9.52 -44.14 33.79
C GLU A 135 -10.11 -43.76 32.42
N LEU A 136 -9.82 -42.56 31.96
CA LEU A 136 -10.30 -42.04 30.68
C LEU A 136 -9.47 -42.51 29.49
N ASP A 137 -8.37 -43.23 29.72
CA ASP A 137 -7.39 -43.63 28.71
C ASP A 137 -6.85 -42.42 27.92
N CYS A 138 -6.49 -41.35 28.64
CA CYS A 138 -5.88 -40.12 28.11
C CYS A 138 -4.41 -39.99 28.54
N GLU A 139 -3.67 -39.21 27.76
CA GLU A 139 -2.43 -38.60 28.21
C GLU A 139 -2.76 -37.30 28.97
N MET A 140 -2.01 -37.00 30.03
CA MET A 140 -2.15 -35.77 30.80
C MET A 140 -0.82 -35.01 30.77
N LEU A 141 -0.84 -33.80 30.23
CA LEU A 141 0.34 -32.92 30.16
C LEU A 141 0.11 -31.67 31.01
N TYR A 142 1.17 -31.22 31.67
CA TYR A 142 1.17 -29.97 32.42
C TYR A 142 2.25 -29.04 31.88
N SER A 143 1.89 -27.82 31.52
CA SER A 143 2.79 -26.86 30.86
C SER A 143 2.67 -25.44 31.42
N ALA A 144 3.73 -24.64 31.24
CA ALA A 144 3.86 -23.24 31.63
C ALA A 144 3.42 -22.93 33.09
N GLU A 145 3.59 -23.90 33.99
CA GLU A 145 3.19 -23.81 35.40
C GLU A 145 1.72 -23.37 35.60
N ARG A 146 0.85 -23.66 34.62
CA ARG A 146 -0.54 -23.20 34.63
C ARG A 146 -1.53 -24.05 33.84
N TYR A 147 -1.10 -24.74 32.80
CA TYR A 147 -2.00 -25.40 31.85
C TYR A 147 -1.96 -26.90 32.02
N LEU A 148 -3.13 -27.52 32.24
CA LEU A 148 -3.31 -28.97 32.29
C LEU A 148 -4.12 -29.43 31.08
N ASP A 149 -3.50 -30.22 30.22
CA ASP A 149 -4.06 -30.71 28.97
C ASP A 149 -4.34 -32.20 29.05
N PHE A 150 -5.57 -32.61 28.70
CA PHE A 150 -5.91 -33.99 28.41
C PHE A 150 -5.87 -34.21 26.90
N LEU A 151 -5.10 -35.22 26.48
CA LEU A 151 -4.84 -35.57 25.09
C LEU A 151 -5.13 -37.06 24.83
N PRO A 152 -5.31 -37.49 23.57
CA PRO A 152 -5.41 -38.89 23.22
C PRO A 152 -4.17 -39.64 23.71
N LYS A 153 -4.35 -40.88 24.18
CA LYS A 153 -3.25 -41.63 24.79
C LYS A 153 -2.04 -41.79 23.86
N GLY A 154 -0.86 -41.44 24.38
CA GLY A 154 0.39 -41.51 23.64
C GLY A 154 0.48 -40.51 22.48
N VAL A 155 -0.32 -39.44 22.51
CA VAL A 155 -0.26 -38.32 21.56
C VAL A 155 0.32 -37.08 22.26
N ASN A 156 1.37 -36.53 21.67
CA ASN A 156 2.03 -35.27 22.03
C ASN A 156 2.83 -34.76 20.82
N LYS A 157 3.44 -33.57 20.94
CA LYS A 157 4.30 -32.95 19.90
C LYS A 157 5.31 -33.95 19.31
N GLY A 158 6.02 -34.70 20.15
CA GLY A 158 7.06 -35.64 19.71
C GLY A 158 6.54 -36.88 19.00
N SER A 159 5.49 -37.51 19.53
CA SER A 159 4.90 -38.70 18.87
C SER A 159 4.28 -38.34 17.52
N SER A 160 3.66 -37.16 17.42
CA SER A 160 3.00 -36.71 16.20
C SER A 160 4.03 -36.27 15.15
N LEU A 161 5.10 -35.58 15.56
CA LEU A 161 6.23 -35.30 14.68
C LEU A 161 6.86 -36.60 14.14
N ARG A 162 7.06 -37.62 14.99
CA ARG A 162 7.67 -38.88 14.55
C ARG A 162 6.83 -39.59 13.49
N LYS A 163 5.51 -39.58 13.65
CA LYS A 163 4.57 -40.12 12.65
C LYS A 163 4.51 -39.29 11.37
N LEU A 164 4.62 -37.96 11.50
CA LEU A 164 4.70 -37.07 10.34
C LEU A 164 5.95 -37.40 9.52
N VAL A 165 7.13 -37.49 10.15
CA VAL A 165 8.40 -37.86 9.50
C VAL A 165 8.30 -39.25 8.84
N GLU A 166 7.73 -40.24 9.53
CA GLU A 166 7.51 -41.59 8.97
C GLU A 166 6.57 -41.55 7.75
N TRP A 167 5.50 -40.74 7.81
CA TRP A 167 4.55 -40.57 6.71
C TRP A 167 5.19 -39.88 5.49
N LEU A 168 6.06 -38.90 5.74
CA LEU A 168 6.82 -38.20 4.69
C LEU A 168 7.93 -39.07 4.08
N GLY A 169 8.38 -40.10 4.81
CA GLY A 169 9.50 -40.94 4.37
C GLY A 169 10.85 -40.22 4.41
N ILE A 170 10.99 -39.20 5.27
CA ILE A 170 12.22 -38.42 5.46
C ILE A 170 13.15 -39.17 6.41
N ASP A 171 14.45 -39.16 6.13
CA ASP A 171 15.47 -39.74 7.00
C ASP A 171 15.55 -38.94 8.31
N GLU A 172 15.63 -39.63 9.47
CA GLU A 172 15.74 -38.99 10.78
C GLU A 172 16.98 -38.07 10.90
N GLU A 173 18.03 -38.33 10.11
CA GLU A 173 19.23 -37.48 10.02
C GLU A 173 18.98 -36.14 9.30
N GLU A 174 17.89 -36.03 8.55
CA GLU A 174 17.50 -34.84 7.79
C GLU A 174 16.46 -33.97 8.53
N VAL A 175 16.14 -34.30 9.78
CA VAL A 175 15.18 -33.56 10.62
C VAL A 175 15.93 -32.75 11.67
N LEU A 176 15.69 -31.44 11.70
CA LEU A 176 16.10 -30.56 12.79
C LEU A 176 14.87 -30.15 13.61
N VAL A 177 14.93 -30.34 14.93
CA VAL A 177 13.87 -29.94 15.87
C VAL A 177 14.33 -28.77 16.72
N ALA A 178 13.52 -27.72 16.85
CA ALA A 178 13.83 -26.56 17.68
C ALA A 178 12.73 -26.25 18.70
N GLY A 179 13.11 -25.95 19.94
CA GLY A 179 12.20 -25.55 21.02
C GLY A 179 12.94 -24.92 22.20
N ASP A 180 12.19 -24.35 23.14
CA ASP A 180 12.74 -23.60 24.29
C ASP A 180 12.10 -23.95 25.64
N THR A 181 10.96 -24.66 25.66
CA THR A 181 10.21 -24.92 26.91
C THR A 181 10.09 -26.41 27.24
N MET A 182 9.69 -26.73 28.48
CA MET A 182 9.43 -28.12 28.90
C MET A 182 8.35 -28.83 28.07
N ASN A 183 7.44 -28.10 27.40
CA ASN A 183 6.42 -28.72 26.55
C ASN A 183 7.03 -29.31 25.25
N ASP A 184 8.24 -28.87 24.88
CA ASP A 184 8.97 -29.29 23.69
C ASP A 184 9.85 -30.52 23.95
N LEU A 185 10.03 -30.90 25.23
CA LEU A 185 10.88 -32.02 25.63
C LEU A 185 10.57 -33.30 24.82
N ALA A 186 9.29 -33.57 24.58
CA ALA A 186 8.86 -34.76 23.85
C ALA A 186 9.34 -34.78 22.40
N MET A 187 9.38 -33.62 21.71
CA MET A 187 9.88 -33.53 20.33
C MET A 187 11.40 -33.45 20.27
N LEU A 188 12.03 -32.73 21.21
CA LEU A 188 13.49 -32.60 21.31
C LEU A 188 14.19 -33.93 21.67
N THR A 189 13.49 -34.85 22.34
CA THR A 189 14.01 -36.18 22.68
C THR A 189 13.48 -37.29 21.77
N ALA A 190 12.87 -36.93 20.64
CA ALA A 190 12.20 -37.91 19.78
C ALA A 190 13.14 -38.76 18.92
N GLY A 191 14.44 -38.49 18.90
CA GLY A 191 15.47 -39.21 18.12
C GLY A 191 16.18 -38.36 17.06
N PHE A 192 15.63 -37.18 16.76
CA PHE A 192 16.13 -36.26 15.73
C PHE A 192 17.28 -35.38 16.22
N LYS A 193 18.01 -34.77 15.28
CA LYS A 193 18.91 -33.65 15.60
C LYS A 193 18.06 -32.53 16.16
N SER A 194 18.42 -32.01 17.31
CA SER A 194 17.55 -31.09 18.06
C SER A 194 18.36 -29.94 18.64
N VAL A 195 17.73 -28.78 18.83
CA VAL A 195 18.31 -27.62 19.50
C VAL A 195 17.36 -27.07 20.55
N CYS A 196 17.87 -26.96 21.78
CA CYS A 196 17.32 -26.06 22.79
C CYS A 196 17.91 -24.68 22.50
N VAL A 197 17.10 -23.72 22.05
CA VAL A 197 17.58 -22.37 21.73
C VAL A 197 18.01 -21.63 23.00
N GLY A 198 18.89 -20.64 22.88
CA GLY A 198 19.36 -19.84 24.01
C GLY A 198 18.19 -19.25 24.81
N GLY A 199 18.36 -19.18 26.14
CA GLY A 199 17.27 -18.75 27.04
C GLY A 199 16.21 -19.81 27.33
N SER A 200 16.38 -21.05 26.84
CA SER A 200 15.52 -22.19 27.17
C SER A 200 15.33 -22.40 28.68
N GLU A 201 14.18 -22.96 29.06
CA GLU A 201 13.85 -23.25 30.46
C GLU A 201 14.95 -24.10 31.15
N PRO A 202 15.38 -23.76 32.38
CA PRO A 202 16.44 -24.51 33.07
C PRO A 202 16.13 -26.01 33.25
N LYS A 203 14.85 -26.33 33.51
CA LYS A 203 14.40 -27.73 33.65
C LYS A 203 14.51 -28.50 32.33
N LEU A 204 14.29 -27.84 31.19
CA LEU A 204 14.45 -28.45 29.86
C LEU A 204 15.93 -28.79 29.62
N LEU A 205 16.82 -27.83 29.86
CA LEU A 205 18.26 -28.00 29.70
C LEU A 205 18.80 -29.14 30.59
N GLU A 206 18.36 -29.23 31.84
CA GLU A 206 18.73 -30.32 32.75
C GLU A 206 18.30 -31.70 32.22
N ARG A 207 17.12 -31.79 31.58
CA ARG A 207 16.58 -33.03 31.02
C ARG A 207 17.24 -33.43 29.71
N THR A 208 17.78 -32.47 28.95
CA THR A 208 18.42 -32.73 27.65
C THR A 208 19.95 -32.72 27.71
N GLN A 209 20.59 -32.34 28.82
CA GLN A 209 22.05 -32.24 28.95
C GLN A 209 22.85 -33.52 28.59
N ASN A 210 22.24 -34.70 28.74
CA ASN A 210 22.88 -35.99 28.46
C ASN A 210 22.44 -36.58 27.10
N GLN A 211 21.65 -35.85 26.32
CA GLN A 211 21.17 -36.30 25.01
C GLN A 211 22.18 -35.90 23.94
N THR A 212 22.86 -36.87 23.35
CA THR A 212 23.96 -36.61 22.39
C THR A 212 23.53 -35.94 21.09
N ARG A 213 22.23 -35.94 20.79
CA ARG A 213 21.64 -35.33 19.58
C ARG A 213 20.97 -33.98 19.86
N VAL A 214 20.98 -33.51 21.11
CA VAL A 214 20.39 -32.22 21.49
C VAL A 214 21.51 -31.22 21.74
N MET A 215 21.56 -30.21 20.89
CA MET A 215 22.42 -29.05 21.05
C MET A 215 21.78 -28.04 22.00
N HIS A 216 22.58 -27.39 22.84
CA HIS A 216 22.17 -26.21 23.61
C HIS A 216 22.84 -25.00 22.96
N ALA A 217 22.04 -24.16 22.29
CA ALA A 217 22.56 -22.98 21.61
C ALA A 217 22.83 -21.84 22.61
N GLU A 218 23.81 -20.99 22.30
CA GLU A 218 24.03 -19.76 23.07
C GLU A 218 22.98 -18.70 22.71
N ASN A 219 22.57 -18.65 21.44
CA ASN A 219 21.68 -17.62 20.92
C ASN A 219 20.19 -17.98 21.05
N THR A 220 19.37 -16.99 21.40
CA THR A 220 17.91 -17.15 21.61
C THR A 220 17.12 -17.22 20.30
N GLY A 221 15.98 -17.92 20.30
CA GLY A 221 15.02 -17.92 19.19
C GLY A 221 15.63 -18.33 17.84
N CYS A 222 15.29 -17.60 16.77
CA CYS A 222 15.77 -17.90 15.41
C CYS A 222 17.30 -17.96 15.28
N ALA A 223 18.05 -17.14 16.02
CA ALA A 223 19.51 -17.18 16.00
C ALA A 223 20.05 -18.53 16.50
N GLY A 224 19.39 -19.15 17.50
CA GLY A 224 19.74 -20.49 17.98
C GLY A 224 19.48 -21.58 16.95
N ILE A 225 18.45 -21.42 16.11
CA ILE A 225 18.16 -22.33 14.99
C ILE A 225 19.27 -22.23 13.93
N ILE A 226 19.69 -21.01 13.58
CA ILE A 226 20.80 -20.77 12.65
C ILE A 226 22.10 -21.39 13.19
N GLU A 227 22.35 -21.25 14.48
CA GLU A 227 23.49 -21.89 15.16
C GLU A 227 23.47 -23.42 14.99
N ALA A 228 22.28 -24.03 15.11
CA ALA A 228 22.09 -25.45 14.91
C ALA A 228 22.26 -25.90 13.45
N PHE A 229 21.85 -25.08 12.47
CA PHE A 229 22.15 -25.35 11.05
C PHE A 229 23.64 -25.47 10.80
N ALA A 230 24.43 -24.58 11.40
CA ALA A 230 25.89 -24.61 11.30
C ALA A 230 26.48 -25.82 12.04
N HIS A 231 26.01 -26.11 13.25
CA HIS A 231 26.52 -27.20 14.09
C HIS A 231 26.31 -28.59 13.47
N PHE A 232 25.08 -28.86 13.01
CA PHE A 232 24.72 -30.16 12.44
C PHE A 232 25.06 -30.28 10.95
N GLY A 233 25.59 -29.21 10.33
CA GLY A 233 26.07 -29.23 8.96
C GLY A 233 24.98 -29.26 7.90
N PHE A 234 23.75 -28.83 8.23
CA PHE A 234 22.61 -28.85 7.31
C PHE A 234 22.81 -27.98 6.06
N LEU A 235 23.60 -26.90 6.17
CA LEU A 235 23.87 -25.96 5.06
C LEU A 235 25.35 -25.93 4.64
N GLY A 236 26.18 -26.83 5.18
CA GLY A 236 27.63 -26.86 4.95
C GLY A 236 28.39 -25.62 5.47
N ALA A 237 29.73 -25.71 5.57
CA ALA A 237 30.58 -24.61 6.07
C ALA A 237 30.56 -23.34 5.17
N HIS A 238 29.97 -23.43 3.99
CA HIS A 238 29.82 -22.34 3.03
C HIS A 238 28.41 -21.74 2.97
N GLY A 239 27.35 -22.40 3.49
CA GLY A 239 25.98 -21.87 3.43
C GLY A 239 25.73 -20.79 4.50
N VAL A 240 26.06 -21.07 5.76
CA VAL A 240 25.80 -20.13 6.87
C VAL A 240 26.83 -18.98 6.90
N ALA A 241 28.06 -19.24 6.45
CA ALA A 241 29.09 -18.20 6.33
C ALA A 241 28.95 -17.34 5.05
N ALA A 242 28.14 -17.76 4.07
CA ALA A 242 27.85 -16.95 2.88
C ALA A 242 26.78 -15.88 3.12
N GLU A 243 25.92 -16.03 4.13
CA GLU A 243 24.86 -15.06 4.44
C GLU A 243 25.28 -14.00 5.49
N ASN A 244 26.36 -14.25 6.25
CA ASN A 244 27.08 -13.20 6.97
C ASN A 244 27.87 -12.26 6.03
N ARG A 245 27.82 -12.46 4.71
CA ARG A 245 28.38 -11.52 3.73
C ARG A 245 27.41 -10.37 3.48
N ARG A 246 27.32 -9.45 4.44
CA ARG A 246 26.99 -8.05 4.14
C ARG A 246 28.02 -7.40 3.18
N ASP A 247 29.17 -8.05 2.96
CA ASP A 247 30.28 -7.53 2.15
C ASP A 247 30.27 -7.92 0.66
N ASP A 248 29.38 -8.80 0.17
CA ASP A 248 29.39 -9.27 -1.24
C ASP A 248 28.08 -9.01 -2.01
N THR A 249 27.07 -8.35 -1.42
CA THR A 249 25.93 -7.89 -2.23
C THR A 249 26.46 -6.88 -3.24
N GLN A 250 26.48 -7.22 -4.52
CA GLN A 250 26.97 -6.32 -5.55
C GLN A 250 26.02 -5.13 -5.65
N THR A 251 26.29 -4.06 -4.88
CA THR A 251 25.44 -2.87 -4.85
C THR A 251 25.59 -2.07 -6.14
N GLY A 252 24.52 -1.43 -6.56
CA GLY A 252 24.57 -0.42 -7.59
C GLY A 252 25.28 0.85 -7.12
N LYS A 253 25.09 1.94 -7.87
CA LYS A 253 25.80 3.21 -7.61
C LYS A 253 24.85 4.39 -7.39
N ALA A 254 23.54 4.20 -7.51
CA ALA A 254 22.57 5.27 -7.37
C ALA A 254 22.28 5.54 -5.89
N GLU A 255 22.45 6.79 -5.47
CA GLU A 255 22.15 7.23 -4.09
C GLU A 255 20.67 7.56 -3.93
N LEU A 256 20.03 7.99 -5.02
CA LEU A 256 18.58 8.17 -5.14
C LEU A 256 18.08 7.29 -6.28
N VAL A 257 17.08 6.45 -5.99
CA VAL A 257 16.41 5.61 -6.98
C VAL A 257 14.94 6.00 -7.04
N MET A 258 14.52 6.57 -8.17
CA MET A 258 13.11 6.87 -8.45
C MET A 258 12.46 5.64 -9.05
N VAL A 259 11.43 5.09 -8.41
CA VAL A 259 10.69 3.93 -8.91
C VAL A 259 9.31 4.39 -9.36
N TYR A 260 9.14 4.50 -10.67
CA TYR A 260 7.91 4.98 -11.27
C TYR A 260 7.53 4.10 -12.47
N HIS A 261 6.25 3.72 -12.57
CA HIS A 261 5.79 2.82 -13.63
C HIS A 261 5.94 3.36 -15.06
N ARG A 262 6.43 4.58 -15.29
CA ARG A 262 6.67 5.13 -16.63
C ARG A 262 8.07 5.70 -16.77
N LEU A 263 8.62 5.59 -17.98
CA LEU A 263 9.85 6.26 -18.33
C LEU A 263 9.68 7.79 -18.32
N PRO A 264 10.76 8.55 -18.06
CA PRO A 264 10.74 10.02 -18.09
C PRO A 264 10.73 10.60 -19.51
N TYR A 265 10.66 9.75 -20.53
CA TYR A 265 10.57 10.08 -21.95
C TYR A 265 9.65 9.08 -22.67
N GLU A 266 9.22 9.43 -23.87
CA GLU A 266 8.50 8.53 -24.78
C GLU A 266 9.44 7.93 -25.81
N GLU A 267 9.28 6.64 -26.07
CA GLU A 267 9.94 5.92 -27.16
C GLU A 267 8.96 5.78 -28.34
N TYR A 268 9.42 6.08 -29.56
CA TYR A 268 8.65 5.90 -30.80
C TYR A 268 9.57 5.42 -31.92
N ARG A 269 9.05 4.60 -32.86
CA ARG A 269 9.85 4.07 -33.98
C ARG A 269 9.76 5.01 -35.19
N VAL A 270 10.91 5.37 -35.76
CA VAL A 270 11.04 6.07 -37.06
C VAL A 270 12.04 5.28 -37.90
N ASP A 271 11.65 4.90 -39.11
CA ASP A 271 12.48 4.12 -40.05
C ASP A 271 13.10 2.85 -39.41
N GLY A 272 12.31 2.17 -38.56
CA GLY A 272 12.73 0.96 -37.86
C GLY A 272 13.61 1.18 -36.62
N LYS A 273 14.01 2.42 -36.30
CA LYS A 273 14.83 2.75 -35.12
C LYS A 273 14.02 3.41 -34.03
N ILE A 274 14.29 3.04 -32.77
CA ILE A 274 13.70 3.70 -31.61
C ILE A 274 14.32 5.10 -31.47
N GLN A 275 13.47 6.12 -31.51
CA GLN A 275 13.77 7.50 -31.16
C GLN A 275 13.07 7.87 -29.85
N ARG A 276 13.62 8.87 -29.15
CA ARG A 276 13.11 9.36 -27.87
C ARG A 276 12.66 10.80 -27.98
N ARG A 277 11.55 11.12 -27.33
CA ARG A 277 11.06 12.51 -27.17
C ARG A 277 10.58 12.73 -25.75
N ARG A 278 10.42 14.01 -25.38
CA ARG A 278 9.74 14.36 -24.12
C ARG A 278 8.31 13.80 -24.13
N PRO A 279 7.78 13.36 -22.97
CA PRO A 279 6.42 12.84 -22.91
C PRO A 279 5.41 13.86 -23.43
N THR A 280 4.49 13.40 -24.28
CA THR A 280 3.38 14.19 -24.82
C THR A 280 2.27 14.33 -23.78
N SER A 281 2.14 13.35 -22.87
CA SER A 281 1.19 13.44 -21.77
C SER A 281 1.65 14.43 -20.70
N PRO A 282 0.80 15.38 -20.27
CA PRO A 282 1.15 16.45 -19.34
C PRO A 282 1.21 15.96 -17.88
N ASN A 283 1.88 14.84 -17.59
CA ASN A 283 2.09 14.40 -16.21
C ASN A 283 3.10 15.34 -15.54
N GLY A 284 2.60 16.43 -14.96
CA GLY A 284 3.40 17.53 -14.39
C GLY A 284 4.35 17.13 -13.25
N ILE A 285 4.24 15.91 -12.72
CA ILE A 285 5.13 15.41 -11.69
C ILE A 285 6.49 14.93 -12.22
N ILE A 286 6.55 14.36 -13.44
CA ILE A 286 7.81 13.81 -13.98
C ILE A 286 8.91 14.88 -14.06
N PRO A 287 8.67 16.08 -14.63
CA PRO A 287 9.67 17.14 -14.67
C PRO A 287 10.24 17.48 -13.29
N THR A 288 9.41 17.44 -12.25
CA THR A 288 9.84 17.72 -10.88
C THR A 288 10.63 16.59 -10.29
N LEU A 289 10.18 15.35 -10.46
CA LEU A 289 10.94 14.18 -10.02
C LEU A 289 12.32 14.16 -10.67
N LEU A 290 12.42 14.58 -11.93
CA LEU A 290 13.70 14.74 -12.62
C LEU A 290 14.59 15.83 -11.99
N SER A 291 14.01 16.91 -11.46
CA SER A 291 14.77 18.02 -10.88
C SER A 291 15.64 17.63 -9.67
N PHE A 292 15.30 16.52 -8.98
CA PHE A 292 16.11 15.96 -7.89
C PHE A 292 17.44 15.34 -8.36
N PHE A 293 17.61 15.13 -9.66
CA PHE A 293 18.79 14.47 -10.24
C PHE A 293 19.76 15.44 -10.92
N ALA A 294 19.64 16.75 -10.69
CA ALA A 294 20.53 17.75 -11.31
C ALA A 294 22.01 17.47 -11.00
N ASP A 295 22.34 17.26 -9.72
CA ASP A 295 23.71 17.02 -9.25
C ASP A 295 23.88 15.67 -8.53
N GLN A 296 22.81 14.88 -8.44
CA GLN A 296 22.80 13.61 -7.71
C GLN A 296 22.96 12.41 -8.66
N ARG A 297 23.81 11.44 -8.27
CA ARG A 297 23.88 10.16 -8.98
C ARG A 297 22.64 9.34 -8.68
N GLY A 298 21.86 9.06 -9.73
CA GLY A 298 20.57 8.43 -9.56
C GLY A 298 20.15 7.49 -10.66
N SER A 299 19.13 6.70 -10.36
CA SER A 299 18.52 5.76 -11.30
C SER A 299 17.00 5.95 -11.33
N TRP A 300 16.42 5.86 -12.52
CA TRP A 300 14.97 5.91 -12.75
C TRP A 300 14.51 4.54 -13.23
N ILE A 301 13.78 3.83 -12.38
CA ILE A 301 13.26 2.50 -12.66
C ILE A 301 11.88 2.63 -13.28
N ALA A 302 11.71 2.06 -14.47
CA ALA A 302 10.42 2.02 -15.18
C ALA A 302 10.35 0.83 -16.14
N TRP A 303 9.14 0.39 -16.49
CA TRP A 303 8.99 -0.72 -17.43
C TRP A 303 9.21 -0.29 -18.89
N SER A 304 9.56 -1.25 -19.73
CA SER A 304 9.53 -1.15 -21.19
C SER A 304 9.09 -2.48 -21.78
N ILE A 305 8.28 -2.41 -22.84
CA ILE A 305 7.86 -3.62 -23.54
C ILE A 305 9.06 -4.24 -24.23
N TYR A 306 9.21 -5.56 -24.06
CA TYR A 306 10.16 -6.40 -24.76
C TYR A 306 9.50 -7.73 -25.09
N GLU A 307 9.60 -8.16 -26.34
CA GLU A 307 9.16 -9.47 -26.79
C GLU A 307 10.41 -10.28 -27.19
N GLU A 308 10.45 -11.58 -26.88
CA GLU A 308 11.62 -12.42 -27.20
C GLU A 308 11.88 -12.53 -28.72
N GLU A 309 10.85 -12.24 -29.53
CA GLU A 309 10.89 -12.23 -31.00
C GLU A 309 11.51 -10.95 -31.57
N ASP A 310 11.82 -9.93 -30.75
CA ASP A 310 12.49 -8.71 -31.19
C ASP A 310 13.95 -9.02 -31.65
N GLU A 311 14.31 -8.57 -32.85
CA GLU A 311 15.66 -8.77 -33.42
C GLU A 311 16.78 -8.06 -32.63
N GLU A 312 16.44 -7.01 -31.88
CA GLU A 312 17.36 -6.22 -31.06
C GLU A 312 17.35 -6.68 -29.60
N LYS A 313 18.54 -6.84 -29.00
CA LYS A 313 18.66 -7.17 -27.57
C LYS A 313 18.05 -6.06 -26.71
N PHE A 314 17.36 -6.44 -25.63
CA PHE A 314 16.85 -5.49 -24.66
C PHE A 314 17.97 -4.61 -24.08
N VAL A 315 17.83 -3.30 -24.24
CA VAL A 315 18.75 -2.32 -23.66
C VAL A 315 18.27 -1.95 -22.26
N THR A 316 18.93 -2.45 -21.23
CA THR A 316 18.56 -2.20 -19.83
C THR A 316 18.76 -0.74 -19.43
N HIS A 317 19.90 -0.14 -19.79
CA HIS A 317 20.27 1.21 -19.34
C HIS A 317 20.24 2.21 -20.48
N THR A 318 19.64 3.35 -20.19
CA THR A 318 19.37 4.38 -21.17
C THR A 318 19.54 5.76 -20.56
N SER A 319 20.11 6.71 -21.31
CA SER A 319 20.18 8.10 -20.85
C SER A 319 18.80 8.77 -20.94
N VAL A 320 18.50 9.62 -19.94
CA VAL A 320 17.27 10.42 -19.89
C VAL A 320 17.46 11.73 -20.67
N ASP A 321 18.22 12.67 -20.11
CA ASP A 321 18.71 13.87 -20.79
C ASP A 321 20.16 14.07 -20.32
N ALA A 322 21.12 13.52 -21.05
CA ALA A 322 22.53 13.52 -20.63
C ALA A 322 23.13 14.94 -20.53
N LYS A 323 22.46 15.97 -21.07
CA LYS A 323 22.90 17.37 -20.91
C LYS A 323 22.41 17.96 -19.61
N GLN A 324 21.16 17.69 -19.24
CA GLN A 324 20.53 18.26 -18.04
C GLN A 324 20.78 17.40 -16.78
N TYR A 325 20.83 16.08 -16.92
CA TYR A 325 20.96 15.10 -15.85
C TYR A 325 22.05 14.08 -16.19
N PRO A 326 23.34 14.48 -16.21
CA PRO A 326 24.44 13.64 -16.68
C PRO A 326 24.70 12.41 -15.79
N LEU A 327 24.23 12.44 -14.53
CA LEU A 327 24.39 11.36 -13.56
C LEU A 327 23.12 10.51 -13.37
N LEU A 328 22.09 10.75 -14.18
CA LEU A 328 20.83 10.00 -14.16
C LEU A 328 20.78 8.95 -15.26
N THR A 329 20.50 7.71 -14.88
CA THR A 329 20.24 6.61 -15.82
C THR A 329 18.79 6.16 -15.69
N ALA A 330 18.11 5.93 -16.82
CA ALA A 330 16.87 5.17 -16.83
C ALA A 330 17.20 3.69 -16.95
N ALA A 331 16.80 2.93 -15.94
CA ALA A 331 16.99 1.50 -15.79
C ALA A 331 15.65 0.79 -16.07
N ARG A 332 15.59 0.10 -17.21
CA ARG A 332 14.36 -0.43 -17.79
C ARG A 332 14.07 -1.83 -17.24
N VAL A 333 12.84 -2.06 -16.81
CA VAL A 333 12.31 -3.38 -16.44
C VAL A 333 11.66 -3.99 -17.69
N PRO A 334 12.20 -5.09 -18.26
CA PRO A 334 11.61 -5.73 -19.42
C PRO A 334 10.31 -6.40 -19.02
N LEU A 335 9.20 -6.04 -19.66
CA LEU A 335 7.91 -6.69 -19.50
C LEU A 335 7.36 -7.10 -20.86
N THR A 336 6.67 -8.23 -20.94
CA THR A 336 5.91 -8.59 -22.14
C THR A 336 4.69 -7.68 -22.31
N LYS A 337 4.14 -7.59 -23.52
CA LYS A 337 2.90 -6.86 -23.76
C LYS A 337 1.74 -7.42 -22.92
N VAL A 338 1.67 -8.74 -22.74
CA VAL A 338 0.64 -9.42 -21.93
C VAL A 338 0.73 -8.99 -20.47
N GLN A 339 1.94 -8.93 -19.91
CA GLN A 339 2.16 -8.43 -18.55
C GLN A 339 1.71 -6.99 -18.42
N VAL A 340 2.11 -6.09 -19.33
CA VAL A 340 1.70 -4.67 -19.30
C VAL A 340 0.18 -4.50 -19.41
N ASP A 341 -0.46 -5.21 -20.34
CA ASP A 341 -1.90 -5.14 -20.53
C ASP A 341 -2.65 -5.68 -19.29
N THR A 342 -2.16 -6.75 -18.67
CA THR A 342 -2.75 -7.34 -17.46
C THR A 342 -2.52 -6.45 -16.24
N PHE A 343 -1.27 -6.15 -15.89
CA PHE A 343 -0.88 -5.36 -14.73
C PHE A 343 -1.46 -3.94 -14.75
N TYR A 344 -1.28 -3.22 -15.85
CA TYR A 344 -1.54 -1.78 -15.90
C TYR A 344 -2.90 -1.43 -16.51
N LYS A 345 -3.28 -2.06 -17.63
CA LYS A 345 -4.52 -1.68 -18.34
C LYS A 345 -5.76 -2.36 -17.76
N ARG A 346 -5.64 -3.62 -17.31
CA ARG A 346 -6.73 -4.40 -16.74
C ARG A 346 -6.75 -4.31 -15.22
N PHE A 347 -5.86 -5.02 -14.53
CA PHE A 347 -5.90 -5.21 -13.08
C PHE A 347 -5.89 -3.89 -12.30
N SER A 348 -4.91 -3.02 -12.56
CA SER A 348 -4.84 -1.71 -11.91
C SER A 348 -6.06 -0.81 -12.15
N LYS A 349 -6.82 -1.00 -13.24
CA LYS A 349 -7.98 -0.15 -13.59
C LYS A 349 -9.33 -0.78 -13.29
N GLU A 350 -9.41 -2.10 -13.24
CA GLU A 350 -10.62 -2.85 -12.92
C GLU A 350 -10.69 -3.24 -11.44
N ALA A 351 -9.56 -3.46 -10.76
CA ALA A 351 -9.55 -3.81 -9.33
C ALA A 351 -9.29 -2.58 -8.44
N PHE A 352 -8.17 -1.88 -8.67
CA PHE A 352 -7.71 -0.83 -7.76
C PHE A 352 -8.36 0.52 -8.02
N TRP A 353 -8.40 0.99 -9.27
CA TRP A 353 -8.94 2.31 -9.57
C TRP A 353 -10.37 2.56 -9.03
N PRO A 354 -11.34 1.64 -9.19
CA PRO A 354 -12.68 1.84 -8.66
C PRO A 354 -12.69 1.87 -7.13
N THR A 355 -12.02 0.89 -6.50
CA THR A 355 -11.92 0.78 -5.03
C THR A 355 -11.27 2.02 -4.42
N LEU A 356 -10.14 2.48 -4.98
CA LEU A 356 -9.43 3.67 -4.54
C LEU A 356 -10.27 4.94 -4.64
N HIS A 357 -11.21 5.01 -5.56
CA HIS A 357 -12.12 6.15 -5.70
C HIS A 357 -13.49 5.92 -5.08
N THR A 358 -13.64 4.93 -4.20
CA THR A 358 -14.86 4.60 -3.44
C THR A 358 -16.03 4.04 -4.28
N PHE A 359 -15.74 3.50 -5.46
CA PHE A 359 -16.69 2.80 -6.35
C PHE A 359 -16.41 1.28 -6.36
N TRP A 360 -16.31 0.68 -5.18
CA TRP A 360 -15.94 -0.73 -5.01
C TRP A 360 -16.92 -1.70 -5.69
N GLU A 361 -18.18 -1.29 -5.90
CA GLU A 361 -19.19 -2.05 -6.63
C GLU A 361 -18.84 -2.26 -8.11
N ARG A 362 -17.91 -1.44 -8.65
CA ARG A 362 -17.39 -1.55 -10.02
C ARG A 362 -16.08 -2.34 -10.08
N ALA A 363 -15.56 -2.80 -8.93
CA ALA A 363 -14.29 -3.48 -8.88
C ALA A 363 -14.43 -4.96 -9.30
N HIS A 364 -13.47 -5.43 -10.09
CA HIS A 364 -13.35 -6.83 -10.49
C HIS A 364 -12.02 -7.39 -9.98
N PHE A 365 -12.11 -8.46 -9.19
CA PHE A 365 -10.94 -9.15 -8.63
C PHE A 365 -10.72 -10.49 -9.32
N ARG A 366 -9.50 -10.73 -9.79
CA ARG A 366 -9.07 -11.98 -10.43
C ARG A 366 -7.70 -12.37 -9.87
N GLU A 367 -7.56 -13.60 -9.40
CA GLU A 367 -6.33 -14.10 -8.79
C GLU A 367 -5.17 -14.14 -9.79
N ASP A 368 -5.39 -14.68 -11.00
CA ASP A 368 -4.38 -14.71 -12.08
C ASP A 368 -3.82 -13.31 -12.41
N ASP A 369 -4.67 -12.27 -12.33
CA ASP A 369 -4.25 -10.89 -12.59
C ASP A 369 -3.40 -10.33 -11.43
N TRP A 370 -3.66 -10.76 -10.20
CA TRP A 370 -2.89 -10.42 -9.00
C TRP A 370 -1.52 -11.09 -8.99
N GLU A 371 -1.42 -12.34 -9.43
CA GLU A 371 -0.14 -13.05 -9.59
C GLU A 371 0.78 -12.28 -10.55
N VAL A 372 0.26 -11.88 -11.72
CA VAL A 372 1.00 -11.04 -12.67
C VAL A 372 1.37 -9.68 -12.06
N TYR A 373 0.50 -9.09 -11.23
CA TYR A 373 0.83 -7.85 -10.53
C TYR A 373 2.01 -8.03 -9.56
N CYS A 374 2.04 -9.14 -8.83
CA CYS A 374 3.14 -9.50 -7.93
C CYS A 374 4.44 -9.78 -8.68
N GLU A 375 4.39 -10.53 -9.78
CA GLU A 375 5.54 -10.79 -10.66
C GLU A 375 6.17 -9.48 -11.17
N VAL A 376 5.34 -8.58 -11.68
CA VAL A 376 5.80 -7.27 -12.17
C VAL A 376 6.42 -6.47 -11.02
N ASN A 377 5.78 -6.41 -9.85
CA ASN A 377 6.33 -5.71 -8.68
C ASN A 377 7.66 -6.31 -8.20
N ARG A 378 7.81 -7.63 -8.25
CA ARG A 378 9.08 -8.32 -7.95
C ARG A 378 10.18 -7.91 -8.94
N ALA A 379 9.90 -7.91 -10.24
CA ALA A 379 10.86 -7.46 -11.25
C ALA A 379 11.28 -5.99 -11.07
N PHE A 380 10.35 -5.12 -10.65
CA PHE A 380 10.67 -3.74 -10.27
C PHE A 380 11.58 -3.69 -9.02
N ALA A 381 11.30 -4.50 -8.00
CA ALA A 381 12.12 -4.56 -6.79
C ALA A 381 13.53 -5.08 -7.07
N GLU A 382 13.68 -6.14 -7.88
CA GLU A 382 14.98 -6.71 -8.28
C GLU A 382 15.81 -5.68 -9.03
N ARG A 383 15.21 -5.02 -10.03
CA ARG A 383 15.88 -3.93 -10.75
C ARG A 383 16.27 -2.79 -9.82
N THR A 384 15.43 -2.46 -8.84
CA THR A 384 15.74 -1.42 -7.86
C THR A 384 16.93 -1.81 -6.97
N ALA A 385 16.98 -3.07 -6.52
CA ALA A 385 18.06 -3.60 -5.70
C ALA A 385 19.42 -3.59 -6.43
N GLU A 386 19.44 -3.92 -7.73
CA GLU A 386 20.63 -3.88 -8.59
C GLU A 386 21.18 -2.45 -8.79
N GLU A 387 20.31 -1.45 -8.85
CA GLU A 387 20.69 -0.06 -9.15
C GLU A 387 21.12 0.72 -7.90
N ALA A 388 20.52 0.39 -6.75
CA ALA A 388 20.70 1.11 -5.50
C ALA A 388 22.09 0.89 -4.89
N ALA A 389 22.77 1.97 -4.54
CA ALA A 389 23.94 1.94 -3.67
C ALA A 389 23.54 1.49 -2.25
N GLU A 390 24.53 1.17 -1.42
CA GLU A 390 24.33 0.91 0.01
C GLU A 390 23.68 2.13 0.70
N GLY A 391 22.62 1.90 1.49
CA GLY A 391 21.91 2.96 2.23
C GLY A 391 21.17 3.98 1.36
N ALA A 392 21.00 3.68 0.06
CA ALA A 392 20.35 4.58 -0.88
C ALA A 392 18.90 4.90 -0.50
N LEU A 393 18.43 6.07 -0.93
CA LEU A 393 17.05 6.48 -0.83
C LEU A 393 16.27 5.94 -2.04
N ILE A 394 15.25 5.14 -1.78
CA ILE A 394 14.32 4.61 -2.77
C ILE A 394 13.02 5.38 -2.65
N TRP A 395 12.60 6.03 -3.74
CA TRP A 395 11.36 6.78 -3.78
C TRP A 395 10.38 6.13 -4.76
N ILE A 396 9.41 5.40 -4.20
CA ILE A 396 8.40 4.62 -4.93
C ILE A 396 7.12 5.45 -5.08
N HIS A 397 6.50 5.35 -6.25
CA HIS A 397 5.35 6.17 -6.60
C HIS A 397 4.15 5.37 -7.10
N ASP A 398 3.04 5.62 -6.42
CA ASP A 398 1.66 5.22 -6.73
C ASP A 398 1.31 3.73 -6.63
N TYR A 399 0.01 3.49 -6.65
CA TYR A 399 -0.63 2.20 -6.41
C TYR A 399 -0.26 1.07 -7.38
N ASN A 400 0.39 1.39 -8.51
CA ASN A 400 0.90 0.36 -9.41
C ASN A 400 2.06 -0.44 -8.79
N LEU A 401 2.71 0.08 -7.75
CA LEU A 401 3.94 -0.48 -7.18
C LEU A 401 3.81 -0.80 -5.68
N TRP A 402 2.61 -1.18 -5.22
CA TRP A 402 2.35 -1.44 -3.80
C TRP A 402 3.14 -2.61 -3.22
N MET A 403 3.54 -3.60 -4.03
CA MET A 403 4.27 -4.79 -3.56
C MET A 403 5.79 -4.65 -3.66
N VAL A 404 6.31 -3.61 -4.35
CA VAL A 404 7.75 -3.34 -4.41
C VAL A 404 8.41 -3.24 -3.03
N PRO A 405 7.86 -2.51 -2.03
CA PRO A 405 8.49 -2.41 -0.72
C PRO A 405 8.73 -3.75 -0.02
N ALA A 406 7.79 -4.70 -0.06
CA ALA A 406 7.95 -6.02 0.54
C ALA A 406 9.16 -6.77 -0.03
N TYR A 407 9.18 -6.94 -1.36
CA TYR A 407 10.26 -7.65 -2.03
C TYR A 407 11.60 -6.93 -1.89
N LEU A 408 11.60 -5.59 -2.00
CA LEU A 408 12.83 -4.82 -1.91
C LEU A 408 13.43 -4.87 -0.51
N ARG A 409 12.61 -4.79 0.54
CA ARG A 409 13.08 -4.85 1.92
C ARG A 409 13.71 -6.20 2.25
N GLU A 410 13.15 -7.28 1.70
CA GLU A 410 13.71 -8.62 1.81
C GLU A 410 15.10 -8.71 1.18
N MET A 411 15.30 -8.16 -0.02
CA MET A 411 16.61 -8.21 -0.71
C MET A 411 17.63 -7.23 -0.15
N ARG A 412 17.18 -6.05 0.31
CA ARG A 412 18.02 -4.90 0.63
C ARG A 412 17.54 -4.18 1.89
N PRO A 413 17.76 -4.79 3.08
CA PRO A 413 17.32 -4.23 4.35
C PRO A 413 18.00 -2.90 4.71
N ASP A 414 19.14 -2.58 4.09
CA ASP A 414 19.92 -1.35 4.29
C ASP A 414 19.26 -0.09 3.69
N LEU A 415 18.34 -0.25 2.74
CA LEU A 415 17.78 0.87 1.98
C LEU A 415 16.80 1.72 2.79
N ARG A 416 16.71 3.00 2.47
CA ARG A 416 15.64 3.88 2.97
C ARG A 416 14.52 3.91 1.95
N ILE A 417 13.37 3.33 2.28
CA ILE A 417 12.25 3.16 1.35
C ILE A 417 11.16 4.18 1.68
N ALA A 418 10.88 5.08 0.75
CA ALA A 418 9.80 6.04 0.83
C ALA A 418 8.76 5.76 -0.26
N PHE A 419 7.48 5.83 0.10
CA PHE A 419 6.36 5.63 -0.81
C PHE A 419 5.47 6.88 -0.85
N PHE A 420 5.09 7.30 -2.07
CA PHE A 420 4.12 8.38 -2.26
C PHE A 420 2.90 7.89 -3.04
N HIS A 421 1.72 8.03 -2.45
CA HIS A 421 0.44 7.64 -3.05
C HIS A 421 -0.25 8.83 -3.73
N HIS A 422 -0.41 8.80 -5.06
CA HIS A 422 -0.97 9.92 -5.85
C HIS A 422 -2.48 9.86 -6.05
N THR A 423 -3.04 8.66 -6.00
CA THR A 423 -4.49 8.46 -6.06
C THR A 423 -5.13 8.64 -4.69
N TYR A 424 -6.46 8.80 -4.64
CA TYR A 424 -7.17 8.84 -3.36
C TYR A 424 -6.94 7.53 -2.60
N PHE A 425 -6.70 7.60 -1.29
CA PHE A 425 -6.64 6.42 -0.42
C PHE A 425 -7.96 6.33 0.38
N PRO A 426 -8.78 5.29 0.15
CA PRO A 426 -10.14 5.22 0.67
C PRO A 426 -10.18 4.80 2.14
N SER A 427 -11.33 5.00 2.80
CA SER A 427 -11.52 4.58 4.20
C SER A 427 -11.40 3.06 4.34
N ALA A 428 -11.20 2.60 5.58
CA ALA A 428 -11.08 1.18 5.89
C ALA A 428 -12.28 0.34 5.40
N ASP A 429 -13.50 0.85 5.51
CA ASP A 429 -14.71 0.16 5.05
C ASP A 429 -14.69 -0.17 3.55
N VAL A 430 -14.03 0.67 2.74
CA VAL A 430 -13.91 0.48 1.29
C VAL A 430 -12.64 -0.30 0.95
N PHE A 431 -11.50 0.07 1.53
CA PHE A 431 -10.23 -0.60 1.21
C PHE A 431 -10.27 -2.09 1.59
N ASN A 432 -10.94 -2.44 2.70
CA ASN A 432 -11.01 -3.80 3.19
C ASN A 432 -11.83 -4.75 2.30
N VAL A 433 -12.50 -4.23 1.25
CA VAL A 433 -13.12 -5.04 0.18
C VAL A 433 -12.05 -5.75 -0.67
N LEU A 434 -10.82 -5.21 -0.75
CA LEU A 434 -9.73 -5.83 -1.49
C LEU A 434 -9.38 -7.21 -0.89
N PRO A 435 -9.30 -8.27 -1.72
CA PRO A 435 -8.88 -9.60 -1.26
C PRO A 435 -7.48 -9.55 -0.64
N TRP A 436 -6.52 -8.95 -1.36
CA TRP A 436 -5.10 -8.90 -1.01
C TRP A 436 -4.71 -7.72 -0.11
N ARG A 437 -5.67 -7.21 0.67
CA ARG A 437 -5.46 -6.03 1.54
C ARG A 437 -4.32 -6.24 2.55
N ARG A 438 -4.14 -7.48 3.03
CA ARG A 438 -3.14 -7.79 4.07
C ARG A 438 -1.74 -7.72 3.50
N GLU A 439 -1.55 -8.26 2.31
CA GLU A 439 -0.33 -8.30 1.52
C GLU A 439 0.08 -6.88 1.13
N ILE A 440 -0.85 -6.10 0.58
CA ILE A 440 -0.62 -4.71 0.17
C ILE A 440 -0.18 -3.85 1.37
N ILE A 441 -0.90 -3.96 2.49
CA ILE A 441 -0.60 -3.15 3.67
C ILE A 441 0.66 -3.63 4.37
N GLY A 442 0.87 -4.95 4.48
CA GLY A 442 2.12 -5.52 4.97
C GLY A 442 3.32 -5.03 4.17
N SER A 443 3.18 -4.94 2.84
CA SER A 443 4.19 -4.35 1.95
C SER A 443 4.38 -2.85 2.20
N LEU A 444 3.32 -2.03 2.17
CA LEU A 444 3.46 -0.58 2.41
C LEU A 444 4.07 -0.28 3.78
N LEU A 445 3.76 -1.09 4.78
CA LEU A 445 4.39 -1.02 6.09
C LEU A 445 5.88 -1.40 6.08
N GLN A 446 6.46 -1.90 4.98
CA GLN A 446 7.92 -2.07 4.73
C GLN A 446 8.68 -0.77 4.40
N CYS A 447 7.95 0.34 4.22
CA CYS A 447 8.53 1.66 4.00
C CYS A 447 8.95 2.35 5.30
N ASP A 448 10.01 3.13 5.26
CA ASP A 448 10.41 4.06 6.33
C ASP A 448 9.52 5.30 6.36
N TYR A 449 8.97 5.68 5.20
CA TYR A 449 8.08 6.81 5.04
C TYR A 449 6.96 6.53 4.03
N VAL A 450 5.71 6.77 4.40
CA VAL A 450 4.56 6.70 3.49
C VAL A 450 3.82 8.03 3.48
N ALA A 451 3.63 8.62 2.30
CA ALA A 451 2.92 9.88 2.18
C ALA A 451 1.77 9.86 1.17
N PHE A 452 0.87 10.81 1.40
CA PHE A 452 -0.36 11.01 0.65
C PHE A 452 -0.51 12.50 0.30
N HIS A 453 -1.56 12.87 -0.45
CA HIS A 453 -1.81 14.27 -0.74
C HIS A 453 -2.38 15.03 0.46
N ILE A 454 -3.29 14.43 1.23
CA ILE A 454 -4.02 15.14 2.29
C ILE A 454 -4.07 14.36 3.61
N PRO A 455 -4.25 15.04 4.75
CA PRO A 455 -4.33 14.41 6.06
C PRO A 455 -5.39 13.30 6.19
N ARG A 456 -6.54 13.46 5.52
CA ARG A 456 -7.59 12.44 5.49
C ARG A 456 -7.11 11.10 4.93
N GLN A 457 -6.27 11.12 3.89
CA GLN A 457 -5.73 9.90 3.28
C GLN A 457 -4.72 9.22 4.21
N VAL A 458 -3.96 9.99 5.00
CA VAL A 458 -3.07 9.46 6.05
C VAL A 458 -3.87 8.68 7.10
N GLU A 459 -4.92 9.29 7.65
CA GLU A 459 -5.74 8.59 8.65
C GLU A 459 -6.47 7.38 8.08
N ASN A 460 -6.95 7.47 6.84
CA ASN A 460 -7.53 6.31 6.16
C ASN A 460 -6.53 5.15 6.07
N PHE A 461 -5.27 5.42 5.74
CA PHE A 461 -4.20 4.41 5.74
C PHE A 461 -3.95 3.83 7.13
N VAL A 462 -3.91 4.66 8.17
CA VAL A 462 -3.73 4.19 9.55
C VAL A 462 -4.88 3.29 9.98
N ASP A 463 -6.12 3.64 9.65
CA ASP A 463 -7.30 2.84 10.01
C ASP A 463 -7.33 1.50 9.26
N VAL A 464 -6.93 1.49 7.98
CA VAL A 464 -6.73 0.23 7.23
C VAL A 464 -5.63 -0.62 7.89
N ALA A 465 -4.49 -0.02 8.21
CA ALA A 465 -3.36 -0.72 8.79
C ALA A 465 -3.70 -1.36 10.15
N ARG A 466 -4.50 -0.69 10.98
CA ARG A 466 -5.01 -1.25 12.24
C ARG A 466 -5.86 -2.51 12.04
N GLY A 467 -6.54 -2.63 10.90
CA GLY A 467 -7.31 -3.81 10.53
C GLY A 467 -6.46 -5.00 10.07
N VAL A 468 -5.17 -4.79 9.81
CA VAL A 468 -4.25 -5.81 9.28
C VAL A 468 -3.23 -6.23 10.34
N VAL A 469 -2.64 -5.28 11.08
CA VAL A 469 -1.58 -5.55 12.06
C VAL A 469 -1.81 -4.73 13.34
N PRO A 470 -1.46 -5.24 14.53
CA PRO A 470 -1.37 -4.39 15.72
C PRO A 470 -0.40 -3.24 15.47
N LEU A 471 -0.84 -2.01 15.70
CA LEU A 471 0.02 -0.83 15.60
C LEU A 471 -0.27 0.18 16.71
N THR A 472 0.76 0.88 17.14
CA THR A 472 0.69 1.97 18.12
C THR A 472 0.98 3.30 17.44
N THR A 473 0.11 4.29 17.63
CA THR A 473 0.37 5.66 17.17
C THR A 473 1.41 6.32 18.08
N LEU A 474 2.56 6.71 17.52
CA LEU A 474 3.65 7.34 18.27
C LEU A 474 3.51 8.86 18.33
N SER A 475 3.10 9.49 17.23
CA SER A 475 2.99 10.95 17.14
C SER A 475 1.87 11.40 16.21
N ARG A 476 1.38 12.62 16.46
CA ARG A 476 0.35 13.32 15.70
C ARG A 476 0.72 14.79 15.53
N GLN A 477 0.15 15.44 14.51
CA GLN A 477 0.28 16.88 14.31
C GLN A 477 -1.06 17.52 13.93
N GLY A 478 -1.19 18.82 14.21
CA GLY A 478 -2.31 19.64 13.72
C GLY A 478 -2.19 19.89 12.22
N CYS A 479 -3.34 19.94 11.52
CA CYS A 479 -3.38 20.15 10.07
C CYS A 479 -3.47 21.64 9.67
N ALA A 480 -3.89 22.51 10.59
CA ALA A 480 -3.88 23.96 10.40
C ALA A 480 -2.45 24.54 10.56
N PRO A 481 -2.13 25.68 9.90
CA PRO A 481 -2.98 26.46 9.01
C PRO A 481 -2.94 26.02 7.55
N ARG A 482 -2.21 24.95 7.18
CA ARG A 482 -2.12 24.52 5.77
C ARG A 482 -3.45 24.02 5.24
N PHE A 483 -4.10 23.13 5.96
CA PHE A 483 -5.35 22.49 5.54
C PHE A 483 -6.59 23.15 6.16
N LEU A 484 -7.75 22.92 5.54
CA LEU A 484 -9.07 23.13 6.15
C LEU A 484 -9.35 22.00 7.13
N THR A 485 -9.71 22.35 8.36
CA THR A 485 -9.98 21.39 9.44
C THR A 485 -11.49 21.14 9.63
N TYR A 486 -12.35 22.00 9.08
CA TYR A 486 -13.82 21.90 9.11
C TYR A 486 -14.44 22.56 7.87
N GLY A 487 -15.73 22.31 7.60
CA GLY A 487 -16.46 22.91 6.48
C GLY A 487 -16.10 22.37 5.09
N CYS A 488 -15.38 21.26 5.04
CA CYS A 488 -14.98 20.54 3.82
C CYS A 488 -15.06 19.04 4.11
N ALA A 489 -15.67 18.24 3.24
CA ALA A 489 -15.83 16.80 3.45
C ALA A 489 -14.51 16.03 3.70
N VAL A 490 -13.40 16.47 3.11
CA VAL A 490 -12.08 15.86 3.31
C VAL A 490 -11.23 16.57 4.38
N GLY A 491 -11.78 17.58 5.06
CA GLY A 491 -11.11 18.29 6.14
C GLY A 491 -10.83 17.41 7.36
N LEU A 492 -9.74 17.70 8.06
CA LEU A 492 -9.32 16.96 9.25
C LEU A 492 -8.51 17.86 10.19
N GLU A 493 -8.75 17.76 11.51
CA GLU A 493 -8.09 18.59 12.51
C GLU A 493 -6.64 18.15 12.79
N THR A 494 -6.41 16.86 12.98
CA THR A 494 -5.11 16.28 13.30
C THR A 494 -4.85 15.02 12.48
N MET A 495 -3.59 14.74 12.15
CA MET A 495 -3.18 13.48 11.54
C MET A 495 -2.01 12.84 12.28
N THR A 496 -1.89 11.53 12.13
CA THR A 496 -0.81 10.67 12.59
C THR A 496 0.45 10.91 11.76
N THR A 497 1.60 10.99 12.41
CA THR A 497 2.90 11.24 11.77
C THR A 497 3.90 10.11 11.96
N ALA A 498 3.66 9.20 12.91
CA ALA A 498 4.40 7.96 13.03
C ALA A 498 3.57 6.87 13.71
N VAL A 499 3.75 5.63 13.25
CA VAL A 499 3.18 4.41 13.83
C VAL A 499 4.28 3.39 14.08
N ASP A 500 4.12 2.57 15.11
CA ASP A 500 4.98 1.44 15.44
C ASP A 500 4.20 0.13 15.26
N THR A 501 4.71 -0.77 14.41
CA THR A 501 4.13 -2.09 14.15
C THR A 501 4.74 -3.19 15.03
N GLY A 502 5.62 -2.85 15.97
CA GLY A 502 6.43 -3.77 16.76
C GLY A 502 7.65 -4.32 16.00
N SER A 503 7.59 -4.36 14.67
CA SER A 503 8.73 -4.69 13.80
C SER A 503 9.48 -3.46 13.30
N ARG A 504 8.79 -2.35 13.02
CA ARG A 504 9.40 -1.09 12.57
C ARG A 504 8.51 0.12 12.86
N VAL A 505 9.16 1.27 12.97
CA VAL A 505 8.48 2.57 12.98
C VAL A 505 8.31 3.07 11.55
N VAL A 506 7.06 3.31 11.15
CA VAL A 506 6.71 3.89 9.85
C VAL A 506 6.27 5.33 10.07
N ARG A 507 6.97 6.28 9.44
CA ARG A 507 6.58 7.69 9.48
C ARG A 507 5.61 8.01 8.35
N LEU A 508 4.69 8.95 8.61
CA LEU A 508 3.58 9.28 7.72
C LEU A 508 3.50 10.78 7.46
N GLY A 509 2.99 11.19 6.30
CA GLY A 509 2.71 12.60 6.06
C GLY A 509 1.79 12.91 4.88
N ALA A 510 1.37 14.18 4.84
CA ALA A 510 0.49 14.73 3.81
C ALA A 510 1.20 15.86 3.06
N HIS A 511 1.41 15.64 1.77
CA HIS A 511 2.21 16.47 0.87
C HIS A 511 1.46 16.69 -0.45
N PRO A 512 0.55 17.68 -0.54
CA PRO A 512 -0.15 18.01 -1.78
C PRO A 512 0.85 18.36 -2.89
N VAL A 513 0.75 17.68 -4.03
CA VAL A 513 1.58 17.99 -5.20
C VAL A 513 1.29 19.43 -5.66
N GLY A 514 2.35 20.20 -5.89
CA GLY A 514 2.29 21.59 -6.35
C GLY A 514 2.25 21.71 -7.88
N LEU A 515 2.50 22.92 -8.40
CA LEU A 515 2.60 23.18 -9.84
C LEU A 515 3.99 23.64 -10.27
N ASP A 516 4.36 23.32 -11.50
CA ASP A 516 5.43 24.03 -12.20
C ASP A 516 4.90 25.37 -12.73
N LEU A 517 5.07 26.43 -11.93
CA LEU A 517 4.60 27.77 -12.26
C LEU A 517 5.30 28.36 -13.48
N ASN A 518 6.56 27.95 -13.75
CA ASN A 518 7.29 28.42 -14.92
C ASN A 518 6.69 27.85 -16.19
N ARG A 519 6.18 26.61 -16.16
CA ARG A 519 5.46 26.04 -17.30
C ARG A 519 4.21 26.85 -17.68
N ILE A 520 3.45 27.31 -16.69
CA ILE A 520 2.27 28.16 -16.93
C ILE A 520 2.70 29.52 -17.47
N ARG A 521 3.71 30.15 -16.87
CA ARG A 521 4.24 31.43 -17.34
C ARG A 521 4.73 31.34 -18.79
N ASN A 522 5.54 30.32 -19.10
CA ASN A 522 6.04 30.10 -20.45
C ASN A 522 4.91 29.87 -21.45
N ALA A 523 3.83 29.19 -21.06
CA ALA A 523 2.65 28.99 -21.91
C ALA A 523 1.92 30.32 -22.18
N LEU A 524 1.78 31.19 -21.18
CA LEU A 524 1.18 32.52 -21.32
C LEU A 524 2.04 33.47 -22.18
N ASP A 525 3.37 33.35 -22.09
CA ASP A 525 4.31 34.21 -22.81
C ASP A 525 4.44 33.84 -24.30
N GLN A 526 3.89 32.71 -24.76
CA GLN A 526 3.90 32.36 -26.18
C GLN A 526 3.03 33.31 -27.01
N GLU A 527 3.53 33.73 -28.18
CA GLU A 527 2.81 34.62 -29.10
C GLU A 527 1.40 34.10 -29.44
N GLY A 528 1.24 32.77 -29.57
CA GLY A 528 -0.04 32.12 -29.85
C GLY A 528 -1.07 32.24 -28.72
N ALA A 529 -0.65 32.31 -27.46
CA ALA A 529 -1.55 32.36 -26.31
C ALA A 529 -2.35 33.67 -26.27
N SER A 530 -1.67 34.80 -26.52
CA SER A 530 -2.32 36.12 -26.58
C SER A 530 -3.34 36.21 -27.72
N SER A 531 -3.01 35.67 -28.90
CA SER A 531 -3.96 35.58 -30.03
C SER A 531 -5.18 34.73 -29.67
N ARG A 532 -4.94 33.56 -29.06
CA ARG A 532 -6.02 32.64 -28.68
C ARG A 532 -6.95 33.25 -27.62
N MET A 533 -6.40 33.94 -26.63
CA MET A 533 -7.19 34.67 -25.63
C MET A 533 -8.03 35.78 -26.27
N ALA A 534 -7.51 36.48 -27.29
CA ALA A 534 -8.27 37.50 -28.02
C ALA A 534 -9.42 36.89 -28.83
N GLU A 535 -9.19 35.76 -29.51
CA GLU A 535 -10.23 35.01 -30.23
C GLU A 535 -11.34 34.55 -29.28
N LEU A 536 -10.98 33.92 -28.17
CA LEU A 536 -11.94 33.45 -27.17
C LEU A 536 -12.74 34.61 -26.57
N ARG A 537 -12.09 35.75 -26.30
CA ARG A 537 -12.79 36.95 -25.81
C ARG A 537 -13.83 37.47 -26.80
N GLN A 538 -13.54 37.38 -28.11
CA GLN A 538 -14.49 37.76 -29.15
C GLN A 538 -15.61 36.72 -29.31
N GLU A 539 -15.29 35.43 -29.23
CA GLU A 539 -16.25 34.33 -29.35
C GLU A 539 -17.29 34.35 -28.22
N PHE A 540 -16.84 34.64 -27.00
CA PHE A 540 -17.71 34.70 -25.81
C PHE A 540 -18.10 36.13 -25.43
N GLU A 541 -18.07 37.09 -26.36
CA GLU A 541 -18.48 38.46 -26.08
C GLU A 541 -19.94 38.51 -25.59
N GLY A 542 -20.16 39.01 -24.38
CA GLY A 542 -21.49 39.09 -23.76
C GLY A 542 -22.03 37.77 -23.19
N VAL A 543 -21.25 36.68 -23.24
CA VAL A 543 -21.59 35.35 -22.72
C VAL A 543 -20.55 34.93 -21.69
N LYS A 544 -20.98 34.55 -20.49
CA LYS A 544 -20.07 34.02 -19.46
C LYS A 544 -19.64 32.60 -19.78
N LEU A 545 -18.36 32.32 -19.61
CA LEU A 545 -17.74 31.03 -19.86
C LEU A 545 -17.64 30.21 -18.56
N ILE A 546 -18.35 29.09 -18.50
CA ILE A 546 -18.11 28.04 -17.52
C ILE A 546 -17.20 26.99 -18.17
N LEU A 547 -16.04 26.74 -17.55
CA LEU A 547 -15.06 25.79 -18.08
C LEU A 547 -14.95 24.56 -17.18
N SER A 548 -14.95 23.39 -17.81
CA SER A 548 -14.54 22.14 -17.20
C SER A 548 -13.48 21.45 -18.05
N VAL A 549 -12.40 20.98 -17.42
CA VAL A 549 -11.31 20.25 -18.08
C VAL A 549 -11.01 18.99 -17.28
N GLU A 550 -11.28 17.83 -17.88
CA GLU A 550 -11.16 16.55 -17.21
C GLU A 550 -10.91 15.41 -18.21
N ARG A 551 -10.59 14.22 -17.69
CA ARG A 551 -10.48 13.00 -18.51
C ARG A 551 -11.80 12.25 -18.45
N LEU A 552 -12.10 11.46 -19.48
CA LEU A 552 -13.24 10.53 -19.45
C LEU A 552 -13.00 9.49 -18.36
N ASP A 553 -13.67 9.68 -17.24
CA ASP A 553 -13.53 8.85 -16.05
C ASP A 553 -14.76 9.08 -15.14
N TYR A 554 -15.37 8.00 -14.63
CA TYR A 554 -16.57 8.09 -13.80
C TYR A 554 -16.32 8.82 -12.48
N THR A 555 -15.08 8.91 -12.04
CA THR A 555 -14.70 9.67 -10.84
C THR A 555 -14.86 11.18 -11.00
N LYS A 556 -14.94 11.69 -12.24
CA LYS A 556 -14.91 13.13 -12.54
C LYS A 556 -16.27 13.82 -12.52
N GLY A 557 -17.35 13.06 -12.40
CA GLY A 557 -18.70 13.63 -12.21
C GLY A 557 -19.17 14.46 -13.40
N ILE A 558 -18.80 14.08 -14.64
CA ILE A 558 -19.18 14.80 -15.87
C ILE A 558 -20.70 14.75 -16.06
N LEU A 559 -21.31 13.60 -15.81
CA LEU A 559 -22.74 13.40 -16.00
C LEU A 559 -23.54 14.26 -15.02
N GLU A 560 -23.17 14.21 -13.73
CA GLU A 560 -23.78 15.01 -12.66
C GLU A 560 -23.63 16.51 -12.94
N LYS A 561 -22.46 16.94 -13.42
CA LYS A 561 -22.21 18.33 -13.86
C LYS A 561 -23.16 18.76 -14.98
N LEU A 562 -23.35 17.93 -16.01
CA LEU A 562 -24.25 18.23 -17.12
C LEU A 562 -25.70 18.31 -16.66
N GLN A 563 -26.14 17.38 -15.82
CA GLN A 563 -27.49 17.39 -15.22
C GLN A 563 -27.72 18.63 -14.35
N ALA A 564 -26.73 19.03 -13.57
CA ALA A 564 -26.80 20.27 -12.77
C ALA A 564 -26.82 21.52 -13.66
N TYR A 565 -26.10 21.53 -14.79
CA TYR A 565 -26.15 22.62 -15.75
C TYR A 565 -27.53 22.74 -16.42
N GLU A 566 -28.14 21.62 -16.77
CA GLU A 566 -29.52 21.58 -17.25
C GLU A 566 -30.48 22.19 -16.23
N LEU A 567 -30.39 21.74 -14.97
CA LEU A 567 -31.21 22.26 -13.87
C LEU A 567 -31.00 23.77 -13.67
N LEU A 568 -29.75 24.24 -13.71
CA LEU A 568 -29.40 25.66 -13.63
C LEU A 568 -30.12 26.50 -14.69
N LEU A 569 -30.14 26.05 -15.95
CA LEU A 569 -30.81 26.74 -17.06
C LEU A 569 -32.34 26.65 -16.99
N ASP A 570 -32.88 25.58 -16.42
CA ASP A 570 -34.31 25.40 -16.17
C ASP A 570 -34.81 26.36 -15.10
N GLU A 571 -34.12 26.43 -13.95
CA GLU A 571 -34.49 27.27 -12.81
C GLU A 571 -34.21 28.76 -13.03
N ASN A 572 -33.26 29.10 -13.91
CA ASN A 572 -32.80 30.48 -14.12
C ASN A 572 -32.87 30.87 -15.61
N PRO A 573 -34.07 31.13 -16.17
CA PRO A 573 -34.24 31.47 -17.58
C PRO A 573 -33.45 32.70 -18.03
N GLU A 574 -33.07 33.59 -17.12
CA GLU A 574 -32.26 34.78 -17.39
C GLU A 574 -30.82 34.48 -17.82
N LEU A 575 -30.32 33.26 -17.56
CA LEU A 575 -29.00 32.79 -17.97
C LEU A 575 -28.97 32.27 -19.42
N ARG A 576 -30.12 31.94 -20.00
CA ARG A 576 -30.22 31.42 -21.37
C ARG A 576 -29.72 32.47 -22.37
N GLY A 577 -28.83 32.07 -23.28
CA GLY A 577 -28.15 32.98 -24.21
C GLY A 577 -27.02 33.81 -23.59
N LYS A 578 -26.75 33.67 -22.28
CA LYS A 578 -25.75 34.48 -21.55
C LYS A 578 -24.68 33.65 -20.85
N VAL A 579 -24.83 32.33 -20.79
CA VAL A 579 -23.83 31.42 -20.22
C VAL A 579 -23.61 30.25 -21.16
N THR A 580 -22.37 29.79 -21.27
CA THR A 580 -22.02 28.58 -22.03
C THR A 580 -21.11 27.71 -21.19
N LEU A 581 -21.42 26.42 -21.12
CA LEU A 581 -20.54 25.40 -20.56
C LEU A 581 -19.62 24.84 -21.65
N VAL A 582 -18.33 25.07 -21.51
CA VAL A 582 -17.30 24.41 -22.31
C VAL A 582 -16.74 23.24 -21.51
N SER A 583 -16.90 22.03 -22.03
CA SER A 583 -16.39 20.80 -21.42
C SER A 583 -15.33 20.16 -22.32
N ILE A 584 -14.08 20.22 -21.88
CA ILE A 584 -12.93 19.59 -22.54
C ILE A 584 -12.71 18.24 -21.86
N CYS A 585 -13.03 17.16 -22.57
CA CYS A 585 -12.94 15.79 -22.08
C CYS A 585 -11.88 15.01 -22.86
N VAL A 586 -10.79 14.65 -22.18
CA VAL A 586 -9.73 13.84 -22.79
C VAL A 586 -10.17 12.38 -22.85
N PRO A 587 -10.21 11.74 -24.03
CA PRO A 587 -10.61 10.34 -24.17
C PRO A 587 -9.74 9.38 -23.35
N ALA A 588 -10.33 8.28 -22.89
CA ALA A 588 -9.58 7.15 -22.35
C ALA A 588 -8.80 6.42 -23.46
N ALA A 589 -7.86 5.54 -23.09
CA ALA A 589 -7.21 4.66 -24.06
C ALA A 589 -8.26 3.74 -24.72
N ARG A 590 -8.08 3.41 -26.01
CA ARG A 590 -9.08 2.66 -26.80
C ARG A 590 -9.42 1.30 -26.19
N GLU A 591 -8.48 0.72 -25.46
CA GLU A 591 -8.62 -0.58 -24.81
C GLU A 591 -9.45 -0.53 -23.51
N MET A 592 -9.74 0.66 -22.98
CA MET A 592 -10.45 0.85 -21.71
C MET A 592 -11.97 0.90 -21.90
N THR A 593 -12.58 -0.27 -22.12
CA THR A 593 -14.02 -0.40 -22.41
C THR A 593 -14.94 -0.04 -21.23
N ILE A 594 -14.43 -0.01 -20.00
CA ILE A 594 -15.18 0.34 -18.78
C ILE A 594 -15.82 1.74 -18.84
N TYR A 595 -15.34 2.63 -19.72
CA TYR A 595 -15.86 3.99 -19.85
C TYR A 595 -16.88 4.18 -20.99
N ASN A 596 -17.16 3.15 -21.79
CA ASN A 596 -18.01 3.28 -22.98
C ASN A 596 -19.46 3.68 -22.64
N GLU A 597 -20.03 3.11 -21.58
CA GLU A 597 -21.38 3.44 -21.14
C GLU A 597 -21.47 4.90 -20.67
N LEU A 598 -20.50 5.32 -19.86
CA LEU A 598 -20.39 6.70 -19.39
C LEU A 598 -20.27 7.69 -20.55
N GLN A 599 -19.44 7.38 -21.54
CA GLN A 599 -19.30 8.22 -22.74
C GLN A 599 -20.65 8.38 -23.45
N THR A 600 -21.38 7.28 -23.64
CA THR A 600 -22.70 7.29 -24.29
C THR A 600 -23.68 8.18 -23.52
N GLN A 601 -23.72 8.04 -22.18
CA GLN A 601 -24.59 8.85 -21.32
C GLN A 601 -24.25 10.35 -21.39
N ILE A 602 -22.96 10.69 -21.41
CA ILE A 602 -22.48 12.07 -21.56
C ILE A 602 -22.94 12.65 -22.90
N GLU A 603 -22.68 11.96 -24.01
CA GLU A 603 -23.04 12.42 -25.36
C GLU A 603 -24.56 12.60 -25.52
N GLN A 604 -25.35 11.67 -24.98
CA GLN A 604 -26.82 11.77 -24.96
C GLN A 604 -27.30 12.97 -24.15
N THR A 605 -26.74 13.19 -22.96
CA THR A 605 -27.11 14.31 -22.09
C THR A 605 -26.77 15.65 -22.74
N ILE A 606 -25.59 15.76 -23.38
CA ILE A 606 -25.22 16.96 -24.15
C ILE A 606 -26.20 17.22 -25.29
N GLY A 607 -26.53 16.17 -26.07
CA GLY A 607 -27.49 16.28 -27.16
C GLY A 607 -28.88 16.72 -26.69
N HIS A 608 -29.31 16.21 -25.55
CA HIS A 608 -30.56 16.58 -24.89
C HIS A 608 -30.57 18.05 -24.45
N ILE A 609 -29.54 18.51 -23.72
CA ILE A 609 -29.42 19.91 -23.26
C ILE A 609 -29.40 20.87 -24.46
N ASN A 610 -28.53 20.60 -25.44
CA ASN A 610 -28.44 21.46 -26.62
C ASN A 610 -29.75 21.42 -27.44
N GLY A 611 -30.41 20.28 -27.55
CA GLY A 611 -31.72 20.17 -28.21
C GLY A 611 -32.84 20.95 -27.50
N ARG A 612 -32.77 21.09 -26.18
CA ARG A 612 -33.75 21.83 -25.37
C ARG A 612 -33.52 23.34 -25.36
N PHE A 613 -32.28 23.81 -25.26
CA PHE A 613 -31.99 25.22 -24.96
C PHE A 613 -31.27 25.98 -26.06
N ALA A 614 -30.68 25.32 -27.08
CA ALA A 614 -29.93 26.05 -28.10
C ALA A 614 -30.81 27.04 -28.87
N ASP A 615 -30.20 28.14 -29.28
CA ASP A 615 -30.80 29.17 -30.13
C ASP A 615 -29.81 29.57 -31.24
N VAL A 616 -30.27 30.33 -32.23
CA VAL A 616 -29.43 30.80 -33.34
C VAL A 616 -28.25 31.61 -32.78
N GLY A 617 -27.04 31.08 -32.97
CA GLY A 617 -25.81 31.72 -32.50
C GLY A 617 -25.41 31.40 -31.05
N TRP A 618 -26.18 30.58 -30.32
CA TRP A 618 -25.84 30.16 -28.96
C TRP A 618 -25.98 28.65 -28.79
N THR A 619 -24.87 28.01 -28.41
CA THR A 619 -24.84 26.58 -28.04
C THR A 619 -24.60 26.48 -26.52
N PRO A 620 -25.58 26.00 -25.73
CA PRO A 620 -25.47 25.94 -24.27
C PRO A 620 -24.28 25.12 -23.77
N VAL A 621 -23.98 23.99 -24.42
CA VAL A 621 -22.86 23.11 -24.09
C VAL A 621 -21.96 22.90 -25.31
N GLN A 622 -20.74 23.38 -25.24
CA GLN A 622 -19.69 23.08 -26.20
C GLN A 622 -18.81 21.95 -25.65
N PHE A 623 -18.85 20.78 -26.29
CA PHE A 623 -18.13 19.59 -25.85
C PHE A 623 -16.99 19.24 -26.79
N TYR A 624 -15.77 19.15 -26.25
CA TYR A 624 -14.58 18.75 -26.97
C TYR A 624 -14.07 17.41 -26.46
N PHE A 625 -14.32 16.34 -27.21
CA PHE A 625 -13.82 15.00 -26.90
C PHE A 625 -12.43 14.75 -27.48
N ARG A 626 -11.45 15.57 -27.06
CA ARG A 626 -10.05 15.49 -27.46
C ARG A 626 -9.17 16.21 -26.43
N GLY A 627 -7.91 15.76 -26.30
CA GLY A 627 -6.92 16.50 -25.54
C GLY A 627 -6.47 17.77 -26.27
N PHE A 628 -6.38 18.88 -25.56
CA PHE A 628 -5.78 20.12 -26.07
C PHE A 628 -4.32 20.20 -25.62
N PRO A 629 -3.42 20.81 -26.41
CA PRO A 629 -2.09 21.18 -25.94
C PRO A 629 -2.19 22.06 -24.69
N PHE A 630 -1.22 21.94 -23.78
CA PHE A 630 -1.26 22.63 -22.50
C PHE A 630 -1.34 24.16 -22.67
N GLU A 631 -0.62 24.69 -23.67
CA GLU A 631 -0.58 26.10 -24.03
C GLU A 631 -1.97 26.62 -24.45
N GLU A 632 -2.75 25.79 -25.15
CA GLU A 632 -4.12 26.14 -25.53
C GLU A 632 -5.03 26.12 -24.30
N VAL A 633 -4.90 25.11 -23.43
CA VAL A 633 -5.72 24.99 -22.21
C VAL A 633 -5.49 26.18 -21.27
N VAL A 634 -4.25 26.68 -21.14
CA VAL A 634 -3.94 27.86 -20.34
C VAL A 634 -4.69 29.11 -20.82
N ALA A 635 -4.87 29.28 -22.14
CA ALA A 635 -5.70 30.37 -22.67
C ALA A 635 -7.17 30.24 -22.26
N TRP A 636 -7.71 29.01 -22.24
CA TRP A 636 -9.06 28.74 -21.72
C TRP A 636 -9.17 29.04 -20.23
N TYR A 637 -8.20 28.61 -19.42
CA TYR A 637 -8.16 28.94 -17.99
C TYR A 637 -8.18 30.46 -17.75
N ALA A 638 -7.44 31.22 -18.55
CA ALA A 638 -7.38 32.67 -18.43
C ALA A 638 -8.71 33.37 -18.79
N MET A 639 -9.51 32.78 -19.69
CA MET A 639 -10.77 33.35 -20.17
C MET A 639 -12.01 32.87 -19.41
N ALA A 640 -11.92 31.80 -18.62
CA ALA A 640 -13.05 31.26 -17.88
C ALA A 640 -13.52 32.21 -16.77
N ASP A 641 -14.83 32.49 -16.74
CA ASP A 641 -15.49 33.21 -15.64
C ASP A 641 -15.71 32.29 -14.44
N VAL A 642 -16.07 31.04 -14.71
CA VAL A 642 -16.24 29.99 -13.68
C VAL A 642 -15.47 28.75 -14.10
N MET A 643 -14.56 28.29 -13.25
CA MET A 643 -13.94 26.99 -13.39
C MET A 643 -14.69 25.98 -12.52
N TRP A 644 -15.30 24.98 -13.15
CA TRP A 644 -16.25 24.08 -12.48
C TRP A 644 -15.70 22.66 -12.38
N ILE A 645 -14.98 22.39 -11.29
CA ILE A 645 -14.26 21.12 -11.08
C ILE A 645 -14.98 20.30 -10.03
N THR A 646 -15.78 19.34 -10.48
CA THR A 646 -16.77 18.65 -9.66
C THR A 646 -16.57 17.13 -9.60
N PRO A 647 -15.35 16.60 -9.40
CA PRO A 647 -15.16 15.16 -9.31
C PRO A 647 -15.89 14.58 -8.10
N LEU A 648 -16.53 13.42 -8.28
CA LEU A 648 -17.13 12.64 -7.19
C LEU A 648 -16.07 12.18 -6.18
N ARG A 649 -14.85 11.88 -6.66
CA ARG A 649 -13.67 11.63 -5.83
C ARG A 649 -12.41 11.94 -6.61
N ASP A 650 -11.44 12.61 -5.99
CA ASP A 650 -10.14 12.88 -6.61
C ASP A 650 -9.03 12.90 -5.56
N GLY A 651 -7.87 12.31 -5.88
CA GLY A 651 -6.71 12.28 -4.98
C GLY A 651 -6.22 13.69 -4.63
N LEU A 652 -6.23 14.60 -5.60
CA LEU A 652 -5.88 16.01 -5.44
C LEU A 652 -6.67 16.91 -6.41
N ASN A 653 -6.44 16.77 -7.72
CA ASN A 653 -6.87 17.64 -8.82
C ASN A 653 -5.93 18.85 -9.09
N LEU A 654 -5.00 18.70 -10.04
CA LEU A 654 -4.07 19.75 -10.46
C LEU A 654 -4.72 20.83 -11.33
N VAL A 655 -5.76 20.49 -12.09
CA VAL A 655 -6.48 21.43 -12.96
C VAL A 655 -7.05 22.61 -12.17
N ALA A 656 -7.59 22.35 -10.96
CA ALA A 656 -8.04 23.39 -10.05
C ALA A 656 -6.92 24.37 -9.65
N LYS A 657 -5.71 23.84 -9.39
CA LYS A 657 -4.53 24.66 -9.08
C LYS A 657 -4.05 25.43 -10.32
N GLU A 658 -4.03 24.78 -11.49
CA GLU A 658 -3.58 25.39 -12.76
C GLU A 658 -4.44 26.59 -13.14
N PHE A 659 -5.76 26.48 -12.95
CA PHE A 659 -6.69 27.60 -13.11
C PHE A 659 -6.36 28.76 -12.17
N ALA A 660 -6.20 28.49 -10.87
CA ALA A 660 -5.90 29.52 -9.88
C ALA A 660 -4.59 30.26 -10.19
N ALA A 661 -3.53 29.52 -10.53
CA ALA A 661 -2.24 30.10 -10.91
C ALA A 661 -2.35 30.92 -12.20
N THR A 662 -3.04 30.40 -13.22
CA THR A 662 -3.21 31.11 -14.50
C THR A 662 -3.95 32.42 -14.32
N GLN A 663 -5.09 32.40 -13.62
CA GLN A 663 -5.89 33.58 -13.32
C GLN A 663 -5.12 34.59 -12.45
N GLY A 664 -4.30 34.13 -11.50
CA GLY A 664 -3.41 34.98 -10.72
C GLY A 664 -2.36 35.69 -11.59
N MET A 665 -1.72 34.95 -12.51
CA MET A 665 -0.71 35.50 -13.42
C MET A 665 -1.29 36.49 -14.44
N THR A 666 -2.53 36.27 -14.89
CA THR A 666 -3.21 37.16 -15.84
C THR A 666 -4.01 38.29 -15.18
N GLN A 667 -3.98 38.37 -13.83
CA GLN A 667 -4.79 39.32 -13.05
C GLN A 667 -6.29 39.24 -13.39
N GLY A 668 -6.76 38.01 -13.60
CA GLY A 668 -8.17 37.72 -13.90
C GLY A 668 -9.07 37.84 -12.67
N CYS A 669 -10.33 37.44 -12.85
CA CYS A 669 -11.34 37.45 -11.79
C CYS A 669 -12.26 36.22 -11.85
N GLY A 670 -11.79 35.13 -12.45
CA GLY A 670 -12.53 33.88 -12.53
C GLY A 670 -12.73 33.23 -11.17
N VAL A 671 -13.85 32.53 -11.00
CA VAL A 671 -14.25 31.87 -9.75
C VAL A 671 -14.05 30.36 -9.86
N LEU A 672 -13.38 29.76 -8.88
CA LEU A 672 -13.25 28.30 -8.78
C LEU A 672 -14.39 27.72 -7.96
N VAL A 673 -15.22 26.88 -8.59
CA VAL A 673 -16.17 25.99 -7.92
C VAL A 673 -15.55 24.60 -7.88
N LEU A 674 -15.37 24.05 -6.67
CA LEU A 674 -14.58 22.84 -6.44
C LEU A 674 -15.35 21.82 -5.61
N SER A 675 -15.36 20.56 -6.05
CA SER A 675 -15.88 19.45 -5.25
C SER A 675 -15.19 19.37 -3.89
N GLU A 676 -15.95 19.25 -2.81
CA GLU A 676 -15.42 18.99 -1.48
C GLU A 676 -14.76 17.61 -1.32
N PHE A 677 -14.87 16.74 -2.34
CA PHE A 677 -14.23 15.42 -2.40
C PHE A 677 -12.99 15.36 -3.29
N ALA A 678 -12.53 16.52 -3.80
CA ALA A 678 -11.20 16.65 -4.40
C ALA A 678 -10.17 16.95 -3.31
N GLY A 679 -9.01 16.30 -3.31
CA GLY A 679 -7.97 16.58 -2.32
C GLY A 679 -7.51 18.05 -2.29
N ALA A 680 -7.56 18.76 -3.41
CA ALA A 680 -7.24 20.19 -3.49
C ALA A 680 -8.19 21.04 -2.64
N ALA A 681 -9.42 20.60 -2.37
CA ALA A 681 -10.36 21.29 -1.50
C ALA A 681 -9.85 21.40 -0.06
N ALA A 682 -9.02 20.46 0.39
CA ALA A 682 -8.41 20.53 1.71
C ALA A 682 -7.42 21.70 1.84
N GLU A 683 -6.83 22.18 0.74
CA GLU A 683 -5.77 23.21 0.75
C GLU A 683 -6.27 24.56 0.18
N LEU A 684 -7.18 24.57 -0.80
CA LEU A 684 -7.57 25.75 -1.59
C LEU A 684 -8.68 26.60 -0.93
N LYS A 685 -8.30 27.40 0.09
CA LYS A 685 -9.22 28.17 0.96
C LYS A 685 -10.04 29.31 0.32
N GLY A 686 -9.92 29.56 -0.98
CA GLY A 686 -10.73 30.57 -1.69
C GLY A 686 -11.83 29.99 -2.59
N ALA A 687 -11.85 28.67 -2.80
CA ALA A 687 -12.82 28.03 -3.68
C ALA A 687 -14.25 28.09 -3.09
N ILE A 688 -15.26 28.09 -3.97
CA ILE A 688 -16.63 27.79 -3.57
C ILE A 688 -16.78 26.27 -3.59
N LEU A 689 -16.86 25.66 -2.40
CA LEU A 689 -17.01 24.22 -2.28
C LEU A 689 -18.41 23.77 -2.65
N THR A 690 -18.52 22.61 -3.30
CA THR A 690 -19.80 22.00 -3.67
C THR A 690 -19.79 20.49 -3.44
N ASN A 691 -20.95 19.93 -3.13
CA ASN A 691 -21.16 18.50 -3.06
C ASN A 691 -21.65 17.97 -4.42
N PRO A 692 -20.81 17.24 -5.19
CA PRO A 692 -21.18 16.71 -6.50
C PRO A 692 -22.23 15.58 -6.45
N HIS A 693 -22.58 15.08 -5.26
CA HIS A 693 -23.68 14.11 -5.08
C HIS A 693 -25.05 14.80 -4.91
N ASP A 694 -25.07 16.14 -4.82
CA ASP A 694 -26.29 16.94 -4.76
C ASP A 694 -26.38 17.83 -6.01
N LEU A 695 -27.26 17.45 -6.95
CA LEU A 695 -27.48 18.20 -8.18
C LEU A 695 -27.95 19.64 -7.93
N HIS A 696 -28.74 19.89 -6.88
CA HIS A 696 -29.19 21.23 -6.55
C HIS A 696 -28.06 22.07 -5.96
N ASP A 697 -27.18 21.46 -5.15
CA ASP A 697 -26.00 22.17 -4.65
C ASP A 697 -25.04 22.55 -5.78
N LEU A 698 -24.80 21.64 -6.73
CA LEU A 698 -24.02 21.93 -7.94
C LEU A 698 -24.59 23.11 -8.72
N ALA A 699 -25.89 23.10 -9.02
CA ALA A 699 -26.55 24.18 -9.74
C ALA A 699 -26.48 25.51 -8.95
N ARG A 700 -26.78 25.47 -7.65
CA ARG A 700 -26.78 26.65 -6.77
C ARG A 700 -25.39 27.28 -6.61
N THR A 701 -24.35 26.47 -6.41
CA THR A 701 -22.98 26.97 -6.26
C THR A 701 -22.42 27.52 -7.57
N CYS A 702 -22.78 26.91 -8.70
CA CYS A 702 -22.48 27.46 -10.03
C CYS A 702 -23.19 28.80 -10.26
N TYR A 703 -24.49 28.90 -9.90
CA TYR A 703 -25.25 30.15 -9.96
C TYR A 703 -24.63 31.25 -9.10
N LEU A 704 -24.22 30.91 -7.87
CA LEU A 704 -23.52 31.81 -6.97
C LEU A 704 -22.21 32.30 -7.59
N ALA A 705 -21.40 31.39 -8.15
CA ALA A 705 -20.13 31.73 -8.80
C ALA A 705 -20.32 32.67 -10.00
N LEU A 706 -21.32 32.42 -10.84
CA LEU A 706 -21.67 33.27 -11.97
C LEU A 706 -22.07 34.68 -11.53
N ASN A 707 -22.68 34.83 -10.35
CA ASN A 707 -23.20 36.11 -9.84
C ASN A 707 -22.30 36.77 -8.78
N LEU A 708 -21.12 36.21 -8.53
CA LEU A 708 -20.24 36.69 -7.48
C LEU A 708 -19.77 38.13 -7.77
N PRO A 709 -19.86 39.07 -6.82
CA PRO A 709 -19.32 40.41 -7.02
C PRO A 709 -17.82 40.36 -7.31
N ARG A 710 -17.37 41.16 -8.29
CA ARG A 710 -15.97 41.18 -8.73
C ARG A 710 -14.96 41.30 -7.59
N ALA A 711 -15.22 42.16 -6.61
CA ALA A 711 -14.32 42.34 -5.47
C ALA A 711 -14.17 41.08 -4.61
N GLU A 712 -15.24 40.30 -4.45
CA GLU A 712 -15.19 39.02 -3.74
C GLU A 712 -14.47 37.95 -4.58
N ALA A 713 -14.75 37.89 -5.89
CA ALA A 713 -14.06 36.99 -6.81
C ALA A 713 -12.54 37.22 -6.82
N GLU A 714 -12.10 38.48 -6.92
CA GLU A 714 -10.69 38.86 -6.85
C GLU A 714 -10.05 38.50 -5.50
N ALA A 715 -10.77 38.69 -4.39
CA ALA A 715 -10.27 38.33 -3.06
C ALA A 715 -10.07 36.82 -2.90
N ARG A 716 -11.04 36.02 -3.33
CA ARG A 716 -10.96 34.55 -3.33
C ARG A 716 -9.84 34.05 -4.25
N LEU A 717 -9.73 34.61 -5.45
CA LEU A 717 -8.69 34.26 -6.39
C LEU A 717 -7.28 34.58 -5.86
N ARG A 718 -7.08 35.75 -5.23
CA ARG A 718 -5.80 36.07 -4.58
C ARG A 718 -5.41 35.02 -3.55
N GLN A 719 -6.34 34.63 -2.69
CA GLN A 719 -6.08 33.59 -1.70
C GLN A 719 -5.72 32.24 -2.34
N LEU A 720 -6.41 31.84 -3.41
CA LEU A 720 -6.08 30.63 -4.16
C LEU A 720 -4.68 30.71 -4.78
N ASN A 721 -4.37 31.81 -5.44
CA ASN A 721 -3.09 32.03 -6.10
C ASN A 721 -1.93 32.06 -5.10
N ASP A 722 -2.09 32.70 -3.93
CA ASP A 722 -1.07 32.77 -2.89
C ASP A 722 -0.72 31.36 -2.38
N ILE A 723 -1.73 30.51 -2.17
CA ILE A 723 -1.55 29.12 -1.73
C ILE A 723 -0.84 28.28 -2.79
N VAL A 724 -1.27 28.37 -4.05
CA VAL A 724 -0.68 27.60 -5.17
C VAL A 724 0.73 28.08 -5.51
N SER A 725 0.98 29.38 -5.38
CA SER A 725 2.30 29.98 -5.64
C SER A 725 3.30 29.63 -4.54
N TYR A 726 2.84 29.57 -3.29
CA TYR A 726 3.69 29.20 -2.15
C TYR A 726 3.98 27.69 -2.12
N ASN A 727 2.98 26.86 -2.37
CA ASN A 727 3.08 25.40 -2.40
C ASN A 727 3.30 24.89 -3.82
N ASP A 728 4.34 25.41 -4.47
CA ASP A 728 4.73 24.99 -5.81
C ASP A 728 5.32 23.57 -5.81
N ILE A 729 5.60 23.07 -7.01
CA ILE A 729 6.05 21.69 -7.16
C ILE A 729 7.47 21.44 -6.62
N ARG A 730 8.30 22.48 -6.54
CA ARG A 730 9.64 22.39 -5.95
C ARG A 730 9.53 22.22 -4.44
N ARG A 731 8.72 23.07 -3.79
CA ARG A 731 8.45 22.98 -2.36
C ARG A 731 7.88 21.62 -1.97
N TRP A 732 6.97 21.06 -2.77
CA TRP A 732 6.43 19.71 -2.52
C TRP A 732 7.54 18.67 -2.36
N GLY A 733 8.52 18.64 -3.26
CA GLY A 733 9.56 17.63 -3.18
C GLY A 733 10.66 17.98 -2.16
N ASP A 734 10.97 19.27 -1.94
CA ASP A 734 11.85 19.71 -0.84
C ASP A 734 11.26 19.29 0.53
N GLU A 735 9.96 19.53 0.77
CA GLU A 735 9.25 19.12 1.98
C GLU A 735 9.23 17.59 2.14
N PHE A 736 9.05 16.84 1.04
CA PHE A 736 9.06 15.38 1.08
C PHE A 736 10.44 14.82 1.44
N ILE A 737 11.52 15.34 0.83
CA ILE A 737 12.89 14.92 1.13
C ILE A 737 13.29 15.30 2.56
N ALA A 738 13.00 16.53 3.00
CA ALA A 738 13.25 16.97 4.36
C ALA A 738 12.52 16.08 5.37
N ALA A 739 11.24 15.75 5.07
CA ALA A 739 10.48 14.81 5.85
C ALA A 739 11.24 13.49 5.95
N ILE A 740 11.60 12.81 4.85
CA ILE A 740 12.35 11.52 4.88
C ILE A 740 13.63 11.60 5.72
N GLN A 741 14.38 12.69 5.62
CA GLN A 741 15.65 12.88 6.35
C GLN A 741 15.46 13.16 7.85
N GLY A 742 14.22 13.33 8.32
CA GLY A 742 13.92 13.66 9.71
C GLY A 742 14.28 15.10 10.07
N GLN A 743 14.37 15.98 9.08
CA GLN A 743 14.66 17.40 9.27
C GLN A 743 13.36 18.20 9.20
N GLU A 744 13.16 19.14 10.14
CA GLU A 744 12.12 20.15 9.95
C GLU A 744 12.58 21.10 8.83
N PRO A 745 11.74 21.40 7.83
CA PRO A 745 12.13 22.30 6.76
C PRO A 745 12.46 23.70 7.32
N GLU A 746 13.64 24.22 6.98
CA GLU A 746 14.04 25.59 7.35
C GLU A 746 13.02 26.59 6.78
N GLY A 747 12.27 27.26 7.67
CA GLY A 747 11.30 28.30 7.27
C GLY A 747 10.00 28.37 8.08
N THR A 748 9.79 27.51 9.07
CA THR A 748 8.67 27.60 10.03
C THR A 748 8.99 28.52 11.22
N GLU A 749 9.48 29.74 10.97
CA GLU A 749 9.34 30.78 12.00
C GLU A 749 7.85 31.15 12.08
N SER A 750 7.14 30.57 13.05
CA SER A 750 5.88 31.14 13.51
C SER A 750 6.14 32.58 13.95
N PRO A 751 5.36 33.58 13.50
CA PRO A 751 5.48 34.92 14.06
C PRO A 751 5.23 34.80 15.56
N ALA A 752 6.25 35.15 16.36
CA ALA A 752 6.19 35.11 17.80
C ALA A 752 4.91 35.82 18.27
N ASN A 753 4.08 35.11 19.05
CA ASN A 753 2.93 35.70 19.71
C ASN A 753 3.38 36.94 20.49
N PRO A 754 2.84 38.15 20.24
CA PRO A 754 3.06 39.25 21.15
C PRO A 754 2.38 38.90 22.47
N THR A 755 3.20 38.68 23.49
CA THR A 755 2.81 38.59 24.90
C THR A 755 1.87 39.76 25.23
N THR A 756 0.61 39.44 25.44
CA THR A 756 -0.40 40.38 25.96
C THR A 756 -0.26 40.38 27.48
N ASP A 757 0.70 41.15 27.97
CA ASP A 757 0.64 41.68 29.34
C ASP A 757 -0.32 42.88 29.33
N LEU A 758 -1.54 42.70 29.83
CA LEU A 758 -2.34 43.81 30.32
C LEU A 758 -3.13 43.40 31.57
N VAL A 759 -2.80 44.12 32.65
CA VAL A 759 -3.65 44.48 33.80
C VAL A 759 -4.85 45.30 33.34
#